data_AF-A0A6P2J0I3-F1
#
_entry.id   AF-A0A6P2J0I3-F1
#
_cell.length_a   1.000
_cell.length_b   1.000
_cell.length_c   1.000
_cell.angle_alpha   90.00
_cell.angle_beta   90.00
_cell.angle_gamma   90.00
#
_symmetry.space_group_name_H-M   'P 1'
#
loop_
_entity.id
_entity.type
_entity.pdbx_description
1 polymer ?
#
loop_
_entity_poly.entity_id
_entity_poly.type
_entity_poly.pdbx_seq_one_letter_code
_entity_poly.pdbx_strand_id
1 'polypeptide(L)'
;MTRLGWGRRMVFGAALAAVAILGACNGDESAERNRLPGFVSGSVRTTAYDGASDDLLTAGLGKTGLGSASAPAFANAARPTSAELRRLAIWSNYRALVDMSANGGYGRFWGPNVDLDGNDTLGEGKIPGTEYLAYSDDGSGSKNVTLLVQVPASFNPAQPCIVTATSSGSRGVYGAISAAGEWALKRGCAVAYNDKGGGNGAHELMSDTVTLIDGTLANAVLAGTASLFTANVTSGDLATFNSRFPNRYAFKHAHSQQNPEQDWGRVTLQSVEFAYWALNEQFGPLIDGSHHGVRYRAGDITTIAASVSNGGGASLAAAEQDSRGWITAVVVGEPQINVRMAPNAVVRSGGQTVPSFGRPLADYATLANLLEPCAAASASLAGAPYLSALPVATTQSIRTQRCATLAAAGLVSGADTQSQAADALAQLHAAGYLADSDLLQAPMWDSQAMPAIAVTYANAYTRSRVTDNLCNFSFATTNPATGAVAAPATSPMPAVFGVGNGVPPTAGIDLVFNTGAGVDHRLATPDASFAGALCLRQLWTNGMLGMPANVDAVRVNANLQGKPAIIVQGRSDALVPVNHASRAYVAQNGISEGGRSQLAFYEVTNGQHFDAFLPVPGFDTRFVPVHYYNLQALNLMWKHLKNGAPLPPSQVIRTVPRGGTPGAAPALTSANLPPISAAPGANAITVGAGAIDVPL
;
A
#
# COMPACT_ATOMS: atom_id res chain seq x y z
N MET A 1 -14.17 -69.33 11.14
CA MET A 1 -14.91 -70.60 11.00
C MET A 1 -16.20 -70.35 10.24
N THR A 2 -16.41 -71.17 9.21
CA THR A 2 -17.70 -71.58 8.61
C THR A 2 -18.65 -70.54 8.02
N ARG A 3 -18.57 -70.49 6.68
CA ARG A 3 -19.65 -70.22 5.70
C ARG A 3 -20.83 -71.20 5.82
N LEU A 4 -21.94 -70.80 5.20
CA LEU A 4 -23.00 -71.51 4.44
C LEU A 4 -24.37 -70.97 4.90
N GLY A 5 -25.30 -70.48 4.08
CA GLY A 5 -25.56 -70.73 2.66
C GLY A 5 -26.82 -71.59 2.51
N TRP A 6 -27.78 -71.14 1.68
CA TRP A 6 -28.84 -71.87 0.92
C TRP A 6 -30.17 -71.10 0.96
N GLY A 7 -30.94 -70.93 -0.12
CA GLY A 7 -30.74 -71.39 -1.49
C GLY A 7 -31.95 -71.07 -2.39
N ARG A 8 -31.64 -70.98 -3.69
CA ARG A 8 -32.40 -71.39 -4.88
C ARG A 8 -33.83 -70.85 -5.09
N ARG A 9 -34.00 -70.22 -6.26
CA ARG A 9 -34.55 -70.87 -7.47
C ARG A 9 -34.26 -70.02 -8.72
N MET A 10 -33.57 -70.63 -9.70
CA MET A 10 -33.57 -70.21 -11.10
C MET A 10 -34.64 -71.02 -11.84
N VAL A 11 -35.43 -70.37 -12.68
CA VAL A 11 -36.05 -70.98 -13.87
C VAL A 11 -35.91 -69.97 -15.01
N PHE A 12 -35.29 -70.43 -16.09
CA PHE A 12 -35.14 -69.77 -17.37
C PHE A 12 -36.48 -69.73 -18.13
N GLY A 13 -36.78 -68.61 -18.77
CA GLY A 13 -37.84 -68.47 -19.78
C GLY A 13 -37.45 -67.35 -20.75
N ALA A 14 -37.24 -67.71 -22.01
CA ALA A 14 -36.64 -66.89 -23.05
C ALA A 14 -37.64 -65.99 -23.79
N ALA A 15 -37.09 -64.87 -24.28
CA ALA A 15 -37.48 -64.04 -25.42
C ALA A 15 -38.76 -63.19 -25.32
N LEU A 16 -38.60 -61.86 -25.39
CA LEU A 16 -39.19 -61.02 -26.43
C LEU A 16 -38.52 -59.63 -26.43
N ALA A 17 -38.17 -59.14 -27.63
CA ALA A 17 -37.55 -57.85 -27.86
C ALA A 17 -38.44 -56.70 -27.40
N ALA A 18 -37.88 -55.79 -26.59
CA ALA A 18 -38.48 -54.49 -26.29
C ALA A 18 -37.43 -53.40 -26.53
N VAL A 19 -37.80 -52.48 -27.41
CA VAL A 19 -37.09 -51.25 -27.76
C VAL A 19 -36.81 -50.46 -26.48
N ALA A 20 -35.54 -50.36 -26.08
CA ALA A 20 -35.11 -49.47 -25.01
C ALA A 20 -34.99 -48.05 -25.59
N ILE A 21 -36.04 -47.26 -25.40
CA ILE A 21 -35.95 -45.80 -25.46
C ILE A 21 -35.01 -45.38 -24.33
N LEU A 22 -33.81 -44.93 -24.69
CA LEU A 22 -32.92 -44.19 -23.79
C LEU A 22 -33.62 -42.90 -23.39
N GLY A 23 -34.34 -42.93 -22.27
CA GLY A 23 -34.78 -41.74 -21.57
C GLY A 23 -33.55 -41.03 -21.02
N ALA A 24 -33.11 -39.99 -21.72
CA ALA A 24 -32.21 -38.99 -21.17
C ALA A 24 -32.94 -38.28 -20.02
N CYS A 25 -32.58 -38.61 -18.78
CA CYS A 25 -32.90 -37.77 -17.64
C CYS A 25 -31.99 -36.55 -17.70
N ASN A 26 -32.49 -35.50 -18.35
CA ASN A 26 -32.03 -34.13 -18.16
C ASN A 26 -32.31 -33.77 -16.69
N GLY A 27 -31.29 -33.86 -15.86
CA GLY A 27 -31.31 -33.23 -14.55
C GLY A 27 -31.03 -31.75 -14.75
N ASP A 28 -32.07 -30.92 -14.66
CA ASP A 28 -31.94 -29.47 -14.46
C ASP A 28 -31.19 -29.24 -13.13
N GLU A 29 -29.86 -29.21 -13.18
CA GLU A 29 -29.13 -28.39 -12.23
C GLU A 29 -29.53 -26.95 -12.52
N SER A 30 -30.42 -26.39 -11.71
CA SER A 30 -30.73 -24.96 -11.77
C SER A 30 -29.42 -24.21 -11.53
N ALA A 31 -28.78 -23.76 -12.61
CA ALA A 31 -27.50 -23.09 -12.56
C ALA A 31 -27.60 -21.90 -11.59
N GLU A 32 -26.78 -21.91 -10.54
CA GLU A 32 -26.83 -20.88 -9.51
C GLU A 32 -26.56 -19.52 -10.14
N ARG A 33 -27.45 -18.56 -9.90
CA ARG A 33 -27.29 -17.19 -10.38
C ARG A 33 -26.07 -16.53 -9.76
N ASN A 34 -25.26 -15.87 -10.58
CA ASN A 34 -24.20 -14.96 -10.14
C ASN A 34 -24.85 -13.76 -9.42
N ARG A 35 -24.74 -13.70 -8.10
CA ARG A 35 -25.31 -12.60 -7.30
C ARG A 35 -24.20 -11.63 -6.93
N LEU A 36 -24.48 -10.34 -7.07
CA LEU A 36 -23.59 -9.30 -6.57
C LEU A 36 -23.41 -9.47 -5.05
N PRO A 37 -22.18 -9.44 -4.52
CA PRO A 37 -21.95 -9.60 -3.09
C PRO A 37 -22.65 -8.50 -2.28
N GLY A 38 -23.23 -8.85 -1.12
CA GLY A 38 -24.07 -7.94 -0.34
C GLY A 38 -23.35 -6.74 0.30
N PHE A 39 -22.01 -6.73 0.30
CA PHE A 39 -21.22 -5.57 0.73
C PHE A 39 -21.05 -4.53 -0.39
N VAL A 40 -21.35 -4.88 -1.64
CA VAL A 40 -21.28 -3.94 -2.76
C VAL A 40 -22.51 -3.03 -2.67
N SER A 41 -22.26 -1.75 -2.44
CA SER A 41 -23.30 -0.73 -2.33
C SER A 41 -23.53 -0.05 -3.68
N GLY A 42 -24.79 0.15 -4.04
CA GLY A 42 -25.19 0.79 -5.29
C GLY A 42 -24.99 -0.08 -6.53
N SER A 43 -24.97 0.56 -7.71
CA SER A 43 -24.75 -0.10 -8.99
C SER A 43 -23.25 -0.22 -9.33
N VAL A 44 -22.87 -1.32 -9.97
CA VAL A 44 -21.51 -1.46 -10.53
C VAL A 44 -21.39 -0.65 -11.82
N ARG A 45 -20.38 0.21 -11.90
CA ARG A 45 -20.02 0.90 -13.15
C ARG A 45 -19.08 0.02 -13.96
N THR A 46 -19.48 -0.36 -15.17
CA THR A 46 -18.67 -1.15 -16.09
C THR A 46 -18.21 -0.31 -17.27
N THR A 47 -16.91 -0.32 -17.58
CA THR A 47 -16.32 0.42 -18.71
C THR A 47 -15.37 -0.47 -19.50
N ALA A 48 -15.53 -0.52 -20.82
CA ALA A 48 -14.62 -1.24 -21.71
C ALA A 48 -13.63 -0.29 -22.38
N TYR A 49 -12.39 -0.76 -22.55
CA TYR A 49 -11.26 -0.01 -23.10
C TYR A 49 -10.65 -0.74 -24.30
N ASP A 50 -10.36 0.01 -25.36
CA ASP A 50 -9.97 -0.51 -26.67
C ASP A 50 -8.48 -0.90 -26.77
N GLY A 51 -7.64 -0.47 -25.82
CA GLY A 51 -6.20 -0.68 -25.85
C GLY A 51 -5.44 0.24 -26.81
N ALA A 52 -6.14 1.18 -27.46
CA ALA A 52 -5.58 2.12 -28.42
C ALA A 52 -5.68 3.56 -27.89
N SER A 53 -6.90 4.07 -27.74
CA SER A 53 -7.16 5.42 -27.22
C SER A 53 -7.14 5.46 -25.69
N ASP A 54 -7.51 4.35 -25.05
CA ASP A 54 -7.51 4.17 -23.59
C ASP A 54 -7.31 2.67 -23.27
N ASP A 55 -6.75 2.38 -22.11
CA ASP A 55 -6.37 1.03 -21.72
C ASP A 55 -6.34 0.86 -20.19
N LEU A 56 -6.28 -0.38 -19.72
CA LEU A 56 -6.35 -0.72 -18.30
C LEU A 56 -5.10 -0.26 -17.53
N LEU A 57 -3.92 -0.31 -18.13
CA LEU A 57 -2.65 -0.08 -17.44
C LEU A 57 -2.23 1.39 -17.50
N THR A 58 -2.36 2.02 -18.66
CA THR A 58 -1.75 3.35 -18.91
C THR A 58 -2.77 4.45 -19.17
N ALA A 59 -4.06 4.14 -19.18
CA ALA A 59 -5.12 5.06 -19.55
C ALA A 59 -4.91 5.75 -20.92
N GLY A 60 -4.35 5.01 -21.89
CA GLY A 60 -4.01 5.48 -23.23
C GLY A 60 -2.65 6.17 -23.36
N LEU A 61 -1.88 6.32 -22.28
CA LEU A 61 -0.60 7.04 -22.26
C LEU A 61 0.57 6.25 -22.87
N GLY A 62 0.54 4.92 -22.77
CA GLY A 62 1.66 4.03 -23.06
C GLY A 62 2.88 4.23 -22.15
N LYS A 63 3.95 3.47 -22.37
CA LYS A 63 5.23 3.66 -21.67
C LYS A 63 5.75 5.09 -21.82
N THR A 64 5.53 5.70 -22.98
CA THR A 64 6.06 7.03 -23.29
C THR A 64 5.35 8.11 -22.47
N GLY A 65 4.01 8.07 -22.42
CA GLY A 65 3.24 9.05 -21.65
C GLY A 65 3.38 8.86 -20.13
N LEU A 66 3.52 7.63 -19.64
CA LEU A 66 3.84 7.38 -18.22
C LEU A 66 5.26 7.88 -17.85
N GLY A 67 6.22 7.73 -18.76
CA GLY A 67 7.60 8.22 -18.58
C GLY A 67 7.71 9.74 -18.56
N SER A 68 6.79 10.45 -19.22
CA SER A 68 6.77 11.92 -19.28
C SER A 68 6.75 12.56 -17.89
N ALA A 69 7.61 13.56 -17.67
CA ALA A 69 7.59 14.39 -16.47
C ALA A 69 6.39 15.36 -16.44
N SER A 70 5.81 15.68 -17.59
CA SER A 70 4.60 16.48 -17.70
C SER A 70 3.38 15.62 -17.45
N ALA A 71 2.57 16.01 -16.46
CA ALA A 71 1.31 15.35 -16.17
C ALA A 71 0.32 15.50 -17.35
N PRO A 72 -0.58 14.52 -17.57
CA PRO A 72 -1.68 14.64 -18.52
C PRO A 72 -2.54 15.87 -18.21
N ALA A 73 -2.78 16.71 -19.22
CA ALA A 73 -3.56 17.93 -19.07
C ALA A 73 -5.07 17.67 -19.12
N PHE A 74 -5.82 18.59 -18.54
CA PHE A 74 -7.28 18.65 -18.65
C PHE A 74 -7.68 19.59 -19.78
N ALA A 75 -8.69 19.22 -20.57
CA ALA A 75 -9.29 20.12 -21.55
C ALA A 75 -9.95 21.33 -20.87
N ASN A 76 -10.53 21.12 -19.68
CA ASN A 76 -11.04 22.19 -18.81
C ASN A 76 -10.59 21.95 -17.36
N ALA A 77 -9.59 22.71 -16.91
CA ALA A 77 -9.03 22.56 -15.56
C ALA A 77 -10.02 22.82 -14.42
N ALA A 78 -11.09 23.60 -14.66
CA ALA A 78 -12.10 23.87 -13.64
C ALA A 78 -13.15 22.75 -13.51
N ARG A 79 -13.30 21.92 -14.55
CA ARG A 79 -14.27 20.81 -14.59
C ARG A 79 -13.71 19.63 -15.40
N PRO A 80 -12.66 18.96 -14.89
CA PRO A 80 -12.14 17.77 -15.56
C PRO A 80 -13.18 16.66 -15.56
N THR A 81 -13.16 15.87 -16.63
CA THR A 81 -14.01 14.68 -16.77
C THR A 81 -13.47 13.52 -15.92
N SER A 82 -14.33 12.55 -15.60
CA SER A 82 -13.90 11.35 -14.88
C SER A 82 -12.83 10.54 -15.62
N ALA A 83 -12.85 10.54 -16.96
CA ALA A 83 -11.82 9.89 -17.78
C ALA A 83 -10.46 10.60 -17.68
N GLU A 84 -10.44 11.93 -17.70
CA GLU A 84 -9.21 12.71 -17.49
C GLU A 84 -8.65 12.53 -16.08
N LEU A 85 -9.51 12.48 -15.06
CA LEU A 85 -9.14 12.23 -13.67
C LEU A 85 -8.58 10.82 -13.46
N ARG A 86 -9.20 9.80 -14.07
CA ARG A 86 -8.67 8.43 -14.10
C ARG A 86 -7.28 8.38 -14.74
N ARG A 87 -7.09 9.04 -15.89
CA ARG A 87 -5.79 9.11 -16.58
C ARG A 87 -4.71 9.77 -15.72
N LEU A 88 -5.04 10.88 -15.07
CA LEU A 88 -4.11 11.54 -14.15
C LEU A 88 -3.81 10.66 -12.93
N ALA A 89 -4.82 10.00 -12.35
CA ALA A 89 -4.65 9.07 -11.22
C ALA A 89 -3.73 7.90 -11.58
N ILE A 90 -3.89 7.30 -12.76
CA ILE A 90 -3.02 6.22 -13.24
C ILE A 90 -1.59 6.73 -13.44
N TRP A 91 -1.41 7.87 -14.12
CA TRP A 91 -0.09 8.48 -14.31
C TRP A 91 0.61 8.77 -12.97
N SER A 92 -0.07 9.42 -12.04
CA SER A 92 0.50 9.78 -10.74
C SER A 92 0.83 8.56 -9.88
N ASN A 93 -0.07 7.57 -9.80
CA ASN A 93 0.15 6.40 -8.94
C ASN A 93 1.19 5.44 -9.51
N TYR A 94 1.26 5.29 -10.84
CA TYR A 94 2.32 4.50 -11.47
C TYR A 94 3.70 5.04 -11.09
N ARG A 95 3.90 6.34 -11.29
CA ARG A 95 5.17 7.06 -11.06
C ARG A 95 5.58 7.17 -9.61
N ALA A 96 4.65 6.97 -8.68
CA ALA A 96 4.91 7.20 -7.27
C ALA A 96 5.47 5.98 -6.51
N LEU A 97 5.62 4.82 -7.17
CA LEU A 97 6.13 3.59 -6.56
C LEU A 97 7.36 3.01 -7.25
N VAL A 98 7.81 3.61 -8.36
CA VAL A 98 8.95 3.10 -9.15
C VAL A 98 9.85 4.24 -9.58
N ASP A 99 11.12 3.93 -9.83
CA ASP A 99 12.04 4.86 -10.47
C ASP A 99 11.65 5.01 -11.95
N MET A 100 11.27 6.24 -12.34
CA MET A 100 10.82 6.57 -13.70
C MET A 100 11.95 6.99 -14.63
N SER A 101 13.19 7.05 -14.16
CA SER A 101 14.33 7.47 -14.95
C SER A 101 14.84 6.34 -15.84
N ALA A 102 15.22 6.67 -17.08
CA ALA A 102 15.77 5.70 -18.02
C ALA A 102 17.07 5.06 -17.48
N ASN A 103 17.94 5.87 -16.89
CA ASN A 103 19.17 5.38 -16.23
C ASN A 103 18.86 4.55 -14.99
N GLY A 104 17.76 4.84 -14.28
CA GLY A 104 17.28 4.06 -13.14
C GLY A 104 16.78 2.68 -13.53
N GLY A 105 16.23 2.50 -14.73
CA GLY A 105 15.81 1.18 -15.22
C GLY A 105 14.43 1.15 -15.88
N TYR A 106 13.68 2.24 -15.83
CA TYR A 106 12.40 2.35 -16.52
C TYR A 106 12.57 2.12 -18.03
N GLY A 107 11.72 1.27 -18.58
CA GLY A 107 11.76 0.82 -19.96
C GLY A 107 12.74 -0.31 -20.25
N ARG A 108 13.56 -0.75 -19.28
CA ARG A 108 14.56 -1.82 -19.43
C ARG A 108 14.38 -2.97 -18.45
N PHE A 109 14.09 -2.66 -17.18
CA PHE A 109 13.87 -3.66 -16.11
C PHE A 109 12.41 -3.75 -15.68
N TRP A 110 11.67 -2.64 -15.79
CA TRP A 110 10.23 -2.54 -15.57
C TRP A 110 9.68 -1.47 -16.51
N GLY A 111 8.36 -1.39 -16.64
CA GLY A 111 7.70 -0.48 -17.56
C GLY A 111 6.74 -1.24 -18.47
N PRO A 112 5.67 -0.60 -18.99
CA PRO A 112 4.65 -1.28 -19.77
C PRO A 112 5.19 -2.09 -20.96
N ASN A 113 6.32 -1.66 -21.54
CA ASN A 113 6.99 -2.28 -22.67
C ASN A 113 7.80 -3.54 -22.35
N VAL A 114 8.16 -3.74 -21.08
CA VAL A 114 9.00 -4.87 -20.62
C VAL A 114 8.11 -6.07 -20.31
N ASP A 115 8.29 -7.19 -21.00
CA ASP A 115 7.54 -8.42 -20.73
C ASP A 115 7.95 -9.10 -19.40
N LEU A 116 7.22 -10.16 -19.04
CA LEU A 116 7.42 -10.85 -17.76
C LEU A 116 8.73 -11.66 -17.70
N ASP A 117 9.40 -11.84 -18.84
CA ASP A 117 10.73 -12.45 -18.93
C ASP A 117 11.85 -11.39 -18.96
N GLY A 118 11.49 -10.09 -18.93
CA GLY A 118 12.42 -8.97 -18.84
C GLY A 118 12.85 -8.38 -20.18
N ASN A 119 12.17 -8.69 -21.29
CA ASN A 119 12.52 -8.20 -22.62
C ASN A 119 11.64 -7.03 -23.05
N ASP A 120 12.19 -6.06 -23.80
CA ASP A 120 11.43 -4.95 -24.40
C ASP A 120 10.68 -5.42 -25.66
N THR A 121 9.51 -6.03 -25.48
CA THR A 121 8.74 -6.67 -26.57
C THR A 121 7.31 -6.18 -26.70
N LEU A 122 6.80 -5.39 -25.75
CA LEU A 122 5.38 -5.01 -25.66
C LEU A 122 5.07 -3.62 -26.25
N GLY A 123 6.04 -2.96 -26.88
CA GLY A 123 5.83 -1.65 -27.53
C GLY A 123 5.42 -0.56 -26.53
N GLU A 124 4.24 0.04 -26.69
CA GLU A 124 3.70 1.00 -25.71
C GLU A 124 3.07 0.33 -24.47
N GLY A 125 2.89 -1.00 -24.48
CA GLY A 125 2.40 -1.75 -23.33
C GLY A 125 0.96 -1.46 -22.92
N LYS A 126 0.12 -0.99 -23.87
CA LYS A 126 -1.31 -0.74 -23.63
C LYS A 126 -2.09 -2.06 -23.57
N ILE A 127 -3.01 -2.17 -22.61
CA ILE A 127 -3.75 -3.42 -22.36
C ILE A 127 -5.27 -3.17 -22.46
N PRO A 128 -5.97 -3.66 -23.50
CA PRO A 128 -7.42 -3.56 -23.61
C PRO A 128 -8.13 -4.43 -22.57
N GLY A 129 -9.39 -4.11 -22.26
CA GLY A 129 -10.23 -4.94 -21.40
C GLY A 129 -11.33 -4.15 -20.71
N THR A 130 -11.77 -4.61 -19.55
CA THR A 130 -12.95 -4.08 -18.86
C THR A 130 -12.66 -3.75 -17.39
N GLU A 131 -13.19 -2.61 -16.93
CA GLU A 131 -13.20 -2.20 -15.53
C GLU A 131 -14.59 -2.32 -14.92
N TYR A 132 -14.64 -2.78 -13.67
CA TYR A 132 -15.83 -2.82 -12.82
C TYR A 132 -15.53 -2.02 -11.55
N LEU A 133 -16.25 -0.91 -11.32
CA LEU A 133 -16.02 0.02 -10.22
C LEU A 133 -17.26 0.09 -9.32
N ALA A 134 -17.06 -0.03 -8.00
CA ALA A 134 -18.14 0.06 -7.02
C ALA A 134 -17.62 0.46 -5.62
N TYR A 135 -18.53 0.76 -4.70
CA TYR A 135 -18.21 0.90 -3.28
C TYR A 135 -18.45 -0.42 -2.52
N SER A 136 -17.55 -0.75 -1.60
CA SER A 136 -17.85 -1.61 -0.45
C SER A 136 -18.29 -0.74 0.72
N ASP A 137 -19.53 -0.90 1.16
CA ASP A 137 -20.15 -0.13 2.24
C ASP A 137 -21.30 -0.93 2.86
N ASP A 138 -21.70 -0.60 4.09
CA ASP A 138 -22.83 -1.25 4.77
C ASP A 138 -24.19 -0.58 4.51
N GLY A 139 -24.23 0.34 3.55
CA GLY A 139 -25.40 1.14 3.17
C GLY A 139 -25.46 2.49 3.87
N SER A 140 -24.56 2.76 4.83
CA SER A 140 -24.50 4.05 5.52
C SER A 140 -23.85 5.18 4.69
N GLY A 141 -23.05 4.83 3.68
CA GLY A 141 -22.18 5.76 2.94
C GLY A 141 -20.99 6.27 3.75
N SER A 142 -20.76 5.75 4.96
CA SER A 142 -19.70 6.23 5.84
C SER A 142 -18.35 5.54 5.58
N LYS A 143 -18.34 4.31 5.07
CA LYS A 143 -17.10 3.56 4.75
C LYS A 143 -16.66 3.85 3.32
N ASN A 144 -17.58 3.67 2.36
CA ASN A 144 -17.39 3.89 0.93
C ASN A 144 -15.99 3.52 0.42
N VAL A 145 -15.56 2.28 0.71
CA VAL A 145 -14.27 1.77 0.23
C VAL A 145 -14.38 1.56 -1.28
N THR A 146 -13.50 2.17 -2.05
CA THR A 146 -13.50 1.99 -3.51
C THR A 146 -12.97 0.59 -3.86
N LEU A 147 -13.74 -0.19 -4.61
CA LEU A 147 -13.32 -1.46 -5.23
C LEU A 147 -13.24 -1.28 -6.74
N LEU A 148 -12.19 -1.82 -7.37
CA LEU A 148 -12.06 -1.87 -8.82
C LEU A 148 -11.56 -3.24 -9.24
N VAL A 149 -12.20 -3.82 -10.26
CA VAL A 149 -11.70 -5.04 -10.92
C VAL A 149 -11.35 -4.70 -12.36
N GLN A 150 -10.12 -5.01 -12.77
CA GLN A 150 -9.69 -4.95 -14.16
C GLN A 150 -9.62 -6.37 -14.72
N VAL A 151 -10.29 -6.63 -15.86
CA VAL A 151 -10.20 -7.90 -16.58
C VAL A 151 -9.60 -7.63 -17.96
N PRO A 152 -8.34 -8.05 -18.24
CA PRO A 152 -7.74 -7.81 -19.54
C PRO A 152 -8.41 -8.66 -20.61
N ALA A 153 -8.46 -8.18 -21.85
CA ALA A 153 -9.03 -8.94 -22.97
C ALA A 153 -8.27 -10.25 -23.25
N SER A 154 -7.02 -10.36 -22.77
CA SER A 154 -6.19 -11.57 -22.82
C SER A 154 -6.50 -12.60 -21.72
N PHE A 155 -7.48 -12.33 -20.84
CA PHE A 155 -7.85 -13.24 -19.76
C PHE A 155 -8.25 -14.62 -20.28
N ASN A 156 -7.68 -15.67 -19.69
CA ASN A 156 -7.96 -17.05 -20.07
C ASN A 156 -8.96 -17.72 -19.10
N PRO A 157 -10.24 -17.89 -19.47
CA PRO A 157 -11.25 -18.50 -18.59
C PRO A 157 -11.05 -20.01 -18.35
N ALA A 158 -10.13 -20.67 -19.05
CA ALA A 158 -9.73 -22.05 -18.77
C ALA A 158 -8.55 -22.15 -17.79
N GLN A 159 -7.84 -21.05 -17.56
CA GLN A 159 -6.74 -20.95 -16.59
C GLN A 159 -6.88 -19.64 -15.80
N PRO A 160 -7.98 -19.46 -15.04
CA PRO A 160 -8.28 -18.19 -14.42
C PRO A 160 -7.22 -17.85 -13.36
N CYS A 161 -6.90 -16.56 -13.25
CA CYS A 161 -6.09 -16.04 -12.16
C CYS A 161 -6.55 -14.64 -11.73
N ILE A 162 -6.42 -14.38 -10.43
CA ILE A 162 -6.62 -13.07 -9.82
C ILE A 162 -5.32 -12.66 -9.13
N VAL A 163 -4.99 -11.37 -9.22
CA VAL A 163 -3.94 -10.77 -8.39
C VAL A 163 -4.56 -9.59 -7.67
N THR A 164 -4.39 -9.50 -6.35
CA THR A 164 -4.80 -8.28 -5.66
C THR A 164 -3.81 -7.16 -5.96
N ALA A 165 -4.28 -5.94 -5.89
CA ALA A 165 -3.46 -4.74 -5.96
C ALA A 165 -4.04 -3.71 -4.98
N THR A 166 -4.13 -4.11 -3.71
CA THR A 166 -4.59 -3.22 -2.64
C THR A 166 -3.67 -2.00 -2.56
N SER A 167 -4.24 -0.80 -2.48
CA SER A 167 -3.52 0.47 -2.57
C SER A 167 -2.39 0.63 -1.54
N SER A 168 -1.24 1.14 -1.99
CA SER A 168 -0.12 1.54 -1.12
C SER A 168 -0.38 2.91 -0.46
N GLY A 169 0.15 3.13 0.75
CA GLY A 169 -0.06 4.37 1.49
C GLY A 169 -1.55 4.63 1.76
N SER A 170 -2.04 5.83 1.48
CA SER A 170 -3.49 6.17 1.55
C SER A 170 -4.04 6.54 0.17
N ARG A 171 -3.37 6.08 -0.89
CA ARG A 171 -3.70 6.42 -2.28
C ARG A 171 -5.09 5.93 -2.65
N GLY A 172 -5.62 6.47 -3.75
CA GLY A 172 -6.84 5.98 -4.37
C GLY A 172 -6.71 4.55 -4.91
N VAL A 173 -7.77 4.04 -5.53
CA VAL A 173 -7.89 2.64 -5.94
C VAL A 173 -6.79 2.16 -6.91
N TYR A 174 -6.20 3.05 -7.70
CA TYR A 174 -5.07 2.75 -8.61
C TYR A 174 -3.70 2.73 -7.91
N GLY A 175 -3.66 2.87 -6.58
CA GLY A 175 -2.46 3.08 -5.78
C GLY A 175 -1.45 1.93 -5.74
N ALA A 176 -1.67 0.83 -6.46
CA ALA A 176 -0.72 -0.28 -6.61
C ALA A 176 -0.58 -0.74 -8.08
N ILE A 177 -0.94 0.13 -9.03
CA ILE A 177 -0.96 -0.21 -10.46
C ILE A 177 0.41 -0.62 -11.00
N SER A 178 1.49 0.07 -10.64
CA SER A 178 2.86 -0.34 -11.03
C SER A 178 3.38 -1.51 -10.20
N ALA A 179 2.99 -1.61 -8.92
CA ALA A 179 3.53 -2.60 -7.99
C ALA A 179 3.07 -4.04 -8.28
N ALA A 180 1.77 -4.25 -8.52
CA ALA A 180 1.19 -5.57 -8.77
C ALA A 180 0.27 -5.60 -10.00
N GLY A 181 -0.44 -4.50 -10.27
CA GLY A 181 -1.41 -4.42 -11.36
C GLY A 181 -0.80 -4.68 -12.73
N GLU A 182 0.34 -4.04 -13.03
CA GLU A 182 1.08 -4.20 -14.28
C GLU A 182 1.46 -5.66 -14.54
N TRP A 183 2.07 -6.31 -13.55
CA TRP A 183 2.49 -7.71 -13.67
C TRP A 183 1.29 -8.61 -13.95
N ALA A 184 0.19 -8.39 -13.23
CA ALA A 184 -1.03 -9.18 -13.35
C ALA A 184 -1.70 -9.02 -14.72
N LEU A 185 -1.84 -7.78 -15.20
CA LEU A 185 -2.41 -7.49 -16.52
C LEU A 185 -1.55 -8.10 -17.64
N LYS A 186 -0.23 -7.98 -17.56
CA LYS A 186 0.69 -8.62 -18.52
C LYS A 186 0.61 -10.16 -18.48
N ARG A 187 0.28 -10.74 -17.33
CA ARG A 187 0.07 -12.19 -17.16
C ARG A 187 -1.30 -12.64 -17.70
N GLY A 188 -2.20 -11.71 -18.02
CA GLY A 188 -3.58 -12.02 -18.39
C GLY A 188 -4.46 -12.37 -17.18
N CYS A 189 -4.08 -11.97 -15.97
CA CYS A 189 -4.88 -12.14 -14.78
C CYS A 189 -5.85 -10.97 -14.59
N ALA A 190 -7.01 -11.24 -13.99
CA ALA A 190 -7.83 -10.18 -13.45
C ALA A 190 -7.12 -9.52 -12.26
N VAL A 191 -7.31 -8.22 -12.07
CA VAL A 191 -6.70 -7.48 -10.96
C VAL A 191 -7.79 -6.96 -10.04
N ALA A 192 -7.69 -7.31 -8.76
CA ALA A 192 -8.61 -6.87 -7.71
C ALA A 192 -7.98 -5.73 -6.89
N TYR A 193 -8.38 -4.49 -7.17
CA TYR A 193 -7.92 -3.30 -6.46
C TYR A 193 -8.91 -2.88 -5.38
N ASN A 194 -8.38 -2.21 -4.35
CA ASN A 194 -9.18 -1.46 -3.39
C ASN A 194 -8.36 -0.35 -2.73
N ASP A 195 -9.04 0.68 -2.23
CA ASP A 195 -8.41 1.80 -1.49
C ASP A 195 -8.26 1.56 0.02
N LYS A 196 -8.64 0.35 0.47
CA LYS A 196 -8.55 -0.16 1.86
C LYS A 196 -9.12 0.80 2.91
N GLY A 197 -10.13 1.60 2.54
CA GLY A 197 -10.81 2.56 3.42
C GLY A 197 -10.00 3.81 3.76
N GLY A 198 -8.75 3.89 3.29
CA GLY A 198 -7.95 5.12 3.34
C GLY A 198 -8.40 6.07 2.25
N GLY A 199 -8.07 5.73 1.01
CA GLY A 199 -8.47 6.45 -0.20
C GLY A 199 -8.08 7.93 -0.25
N ASN A 200 -8.17 8.51 -1.44
CA ASN A 200 -7.91 9.93 -1.66
C ASN A 200 -9.21 10.76 -1.62
N GLY A 201 -10.05 10.49 -0.62
CA GLY A 201 -11.29 11.22 -0.38
C GLY A 201 -11.01 12.54 0.33
N ALA A 202 -11.36 13.65 -0.31
CA ALA A 202 -11.11 15.01 0.20
C ALA A 202 -12.43 15.76 0.37
N HIS A 203 -12.53 16.54 1.44
CA HIS A 203 -13.63 17.47 1.72
C HIS A 203 -13.06 18.87 1.97
N GLU A 204 -13.31 19.81 1.05
CA GLU A 204 -13.02 21.25 1.21
C GLU A 204 -14.10 21.87 2.12
N LEU A 205 -13.73 22.16 3.36
CA LEU A 205 -14.69 22.47 4.42
C LEU A 205 -15.40 23.82 4.24
N MET A 206 -14.75 24.79 3.57
CA MET A 206 -15.30 26.13 3.36
C MET A 206 -16.44 26.15 2.34
N SER A 207 -16.31 25.35 1.27
CA SER A 207 -17.27 25.29 0.17
C SER A 207 -18.21 24.08 0.28
N ASP A 208 -17.97 23.20 1.27
CA ASP A 208 -18.67 21.93 1.44
C ASP A 208 -18.58 21.06 0.16
N THR A 209 -17.40 21.07 -0.48
CA THR A 209 -17.13 20.34 -1.74
C THR A 209 -16.36 19.06 -1.47
N VAL A 210 -16.83 17.95 -2.04
CA VAL A 210 -16.24 16.61 -1.88
C VAL A 210 -15.87 15.98 -3.22
N THR A 211 -14.97 15.00 -3.17
CA THR A 211 -14.70 14.10 -4.30
C THR A 211 -15.65 12.90 -4.31
N LEU A 212 -16.04 12.44 -5.50
CA LEU A 212 -16.81 11.22 -5.73
C LEU A 212 -15.91 10.04 -6.13
N ILE A 213 -16.49 8.85 -6.32
CA ILE A 213 -15.75 7.60 -6.66
C ILE A 213 -14.86 7.72 -7.91
N ASP A 214 -15.25 8.56 -8.86
CA ASP A 214 -14.53 8.78 -10.12
C ASP A 214 -13.75 10.11 -10.14
N GLY A 215 -13.62 10.73 -8.97
CA GLY A 215 -12.88 11.96 -8.74
C GLY A 215 -13.63 13.25 -9.07
N THR A 216 -14.81 13.17 -9.69
CA THR A 216 -15.62 14.36 -9.95
C THR A 216 -16.07 15.02 -8.64
N LEU A 217 -16.40 16.30 -8.71
CA LEU A 217 -16.74 17.11 -7.54
C LEU A 217 -18.25 17.27 -7.38
N ALA A 218 -18.70 17.28 -6.14
CA ALA A 218 -20.07 17.62 -5.77
C ALA A 218 -20.09 18.36 -4.43
N ASN A 219 -21.19 19.07 -4.15
CA ASN A 219 -21.46 19.53 -2.80
C ASN A 219 -21.79 18.31 -1.90
N ALA A 220 -21.32 18.31 -0.65
CA ALA A 220 -21.41 17.18 0.26
C ALA A 220 -22.86 16.77 0.56
N VAL A 221 -23.77 17.73 0.76
CA VAL A 221 -25.20 17.47 1.00
C VAL A 221 -25.85 16.80 -0.22
N LEU A 222 -25.53 17.29 -1.42
CA LEU A 222 -26.07 16.71 -2.68
C LEU A 222 -25.47 15.34 -2.98
N ALA A 223 -24.20 15.12 -2.65
CA ALA A 223 -23.52 13.84 -2.85
C ALA A 223 -24.12 12.74 -1.94
N GLY A 224 -24.49 13.09 -0.70
CA GLY A 224 -25.05 12.12 0.25
C GLY A 224 -24.17 10.87 0.38
N THR A 225 -24.77 9.69 0.21
CA THR A 225 -24.06 8.40 0.27
C THR A 225 -23.14 8.14 -0.93
N ALA A 226 -23.17 8.96 -1.98
CA ALA A 226 -22.25 8.85 -3.12
C ALA A 226 -20.90 9.54 -2.90
N SER A 227 -20.76 10.33 -1.82
CA SER A 227 -19.50 10.98 -1.45
C SER A 227 -18.42 9.94 -1.16
N LEU A 228 -17.21 10.09 -1.71
CA LEU A 228 -16.08 9.24 -1.33
C LEU A 228 -15.74 9.40 0.16
N PHE A 229 -15.91 10.62 0.67
CA PHE A 229 -15.79 10.96 2.07
C PHE A 229 -16.38 12.35 2.36
N THR A 230 -17.26 12.40 3.35
CA THR A 230 -17.73 13.65 3.96
C THR A 230 -17.38 13.62 5.44
N ALA A 231 -16.68 14.66 5.91
CA ALA A 231 -16.43 14.84 7.34
C ALA A 231 -17.76 14.96 8.09
N ASN A 232 -17.97 14.11 9.11
CA ASN A 232 -19.19 14.12 9.90
C ASN A 232 -19.17 15.29 10.90
N VAL A 233 -19.60 16.46 10.41
CA VAL A 233 -19.67 17.73 11.13
C VAL A 233 -21.02 18.37 10.80
N THR A 234 -21.73 18.90 11.80
CA THR A 234 -22.99 19.61 11.56
C THR A 234 -22.72 20.94 10.84
N SER A 235 -23.70 21.46 10.10
CA SER A 235 -23.52 22.74 9.38
C SER A 235 -23.18 23.93 10.31
N GLY A 236 -23.75 23.95 11.53
CA GLY A 236 -23.45 24.98 12.53
C GLY A 236 -22.04 24.87 13.11
N ASP A 237 -21.59 23.64 13.41
CA ASP A 237 -20.23 23.40 13.89
C ASP A 237 -19.20 23.69 12.79
N LEU A 238 -19.52 23.34 11.54
CA LEU A 238 -18.68 23.60 10.37
C LEU A 238 -18.50 25.11 10.15
N ALA A 239 -19.58 25.89 10.24
CA ALA A 239 -19.51 27.35 10.15
C ALA A 239 -18.65 27.95 11.27
N THR A 240 -18.80 27.46 12.50
CA THR A 240 -17.99 27.89 13.65
C THR A 240 -16.51 27.52 13.50
N PHE A 241 -16.23 26.33 12.97
CA PHE A 241 -14.88 25.88 12.70
C PHE A 241 -14.22 26.74 11.61
N ASN A 242 -14.93 26.95 10.49
CA ASN A 242 -14.46 27.75 9.36
C ASN A 242 -14.17 29.21 9.73
N SER A 243 -14.92 29.80 10.69
CA SER A 243 -14.65 31.16 11.16
C SER A 243 -13.35 31.28 11.94
N ARG A 244 -12.84 30.18 12.51
CA ARG A 244 -11.59 30.12 13.29
C ARG A 244 -10.41 29.59 12.47
N PHE A 245 -10.68 28.60 11.62
CA PHE A 245 -9.71 27.89 10.81
C PHE A 245 -10.16 27.88 9.34
N PRO A 246 -9.96 28.98 8.60
CA PRO A 246 -10.35 29.06 7.20
C PRO A 246 -9.46 28.16 6.32
N ASN A 247 -9.93 27.86 5.10
CA ASN A 247 -9.19 27.12 4.06
C ASN A 247 -8.75 25.71 4.48
N ARG A 248 -9.58 25.03 5.28
CA ARG A 248 -9.30 23.68 5.80
C ARG A 248 -9.87 22.58 4.94
N TYR A 249 -9.19 21.45 4.98
CA TYR A 249 -9.54 20.23 4.27
C TYR A 249 -9.60 19.07 5.24
N ALA A 250 -10.58 18.19 5.05
CA ALA A 250 -10.61 16.89 5.69
C ALA A 250 -10.24 15.80 4.68
N PHE A 251 -9.42 14.83 5.10
CA PHE A 251 -9.10 13.64 4.33
C PHE A 251 -9.66 12.39 5.00
N LYS A 252 -10.14 11.47 4.19
CA LYS A 252 -10.84 10.25 4.63
C LYS A 252 -10.05 9.42 5.63
N HIS A 253 -8.79 9.12 5.34
CA HIS A 253 -7.98 8.29 6.24
C HIS A 253 -7.84 8.93 7.63
N ALA A 254 -7.55 10.24 7.70
CA ALA A 254 -7.40 10.92 8.98
C ALA A 254 -8.75 11.12 9.70
N HIS A 255 -9.79 11.56 9.00
CA HIS A 255 -10.96 12.20 9.62
C HIS A 255 -12.29 11.46 9.41
N SER A 256 -12.26 10.22 8.91
CA SER A 256 -13.44 9.36 8.83
C SER A 256 -14.00 8.93 10.18
N GLN A 257 -13.27 9.17 11.28
CA GLN A 257 -13.54 8.61 12.62
C GLN A 257 -13.57 7.07 12.61
N GLN A 258 -12.91 6.46 11.64
CA GLN A 258 -12.71 5.02 11.53
C GLN A 258 -11.25 4.67 11.76
N ASN A 259 -11.00 3.40 12.05
CA ASN A 259 -9.66 2.81 12.01
C ASN A 259 -9.58 1.88 10.78
N PRO A 260 -9.38 2.42 9.57
CA PRO A 260 -9.48 1.62 8.34
C PRO A 260 -8.46 0.46 8.30
N GLU A 261 -7.33 0.59 9.00
CA GLU A 261 -6.30 -0.47 9.08
C GLU A 261 -6.82 -1.77 9.69
N GLN A 262 -7.76 -1.69 10.64
CA GLN A 262 -8.39 -2.87 11.24
C GLN A 262 -9.10 -3.76 10.19
N ASP A 263 -9.51 -3.14 9.08
CA ASP A 263 -10.37 -3.75 8.08
C ASP A 263 -9.64 -4.08 6.77
N TRP A 264 -8.33 -3.79 6.66
CA TRP A 264 -7.55 -3.96 5.44
C TRP A 264 -7.60 -5.39 4.87
N GLY A 265 -7.47 -6.40 5.73
CA GLY A 265 -7.56 -7.80 5.32
C GLY A 265 -8.94 -8.17 4.77
N ARG A 266 -9.99 -7.81 5.50
CA ARG A 266 -11.39 -8.05 5.10
C ARG A 266 -11.72 -7.38 3.78
N VAL A 267 -11.33 -6.12 3.60
CA VAL A 267 -11.59 -5.36 2.37
C VAL A 267 -10.82 -5.95 1.19
N THR A 268 -9.59 -6.40 1.40
CA THR A 268 -8.82 -7.08 0.35
C THR A 268 -9.52 -8.38 -0.08
N LEU A 269 -10.05 -9.17 0.87
CA LEU A 269 -10.89 -10.34 0.56
C LEU A 269 -12.17 -9.96 -0.21
N GLN A 270 -12.86 -8.90 0.20
CA GLN A 270 -14.03 -8.39 -0.52
C GLN A 270 -13.70 -8.00 -1.97
N SER A 271 -12.51 -7.43 -2.22
CA SER A 271 -12.08 -7.14 -3.59
C SER A 271 -11.86 -8.40 -4.44
N VAL A 272 -11.39 -9.50 -3.82
CA VAL A 272 -11.30 -10.81 -4.48
C VAL A 272 -12.70 -11.35 -4.76
N GLU A 273 -13.62 -11.34 -3.77
CA GLU A 273 -15.01 -11.77 -3.97
C GLU A 273 -15.71 -10.97 -5.08
N PHE A 274 -15.45 -9.66 -5.17
CA PHE A 274 -15.95 -8.82 -6.25
C PHE A 274 -15.34 -9.18 -7.62
N ALA A 275 -14.07 -9.57 -7.67
CA ALA A 275 -13.44 -10.08 -8.89
C ALA A 275 -14.05 -11.41 -9.34
N TYR A 276 -14.36 -12.33 -8.42
CA TYR A 276 -15.09 -13.56 -8.75
C TYR A 276 -16.46 -13.25 -9.35
N TRP A 277 -17.20 -12.29 -8.77
CA TRP A 277 -18.47 -11.83 -9.35
C TRP A 277 -18.29 -11.27 -10.77
N ALA A 278 -17.32 -10.39 -10.99
CA ALA A 278 -17.07 -9.77 -12.31
C ALA A 278 -16.67 -10.81 -13.36
N LEU A 279 -15.87 -11.81 -12.97
CA LEU A 279 -15.48 -12.91 -13.86
C LEU A 279 -16.65 -13.86 -14.18
N ASN A 280 -17.53 -14.12 -13.21
CA ASN A 280 -18.75 -14.87 -13.47
C ASN A 280 -19.73 -14.08 -14.35
N GLU A 281 -19.77 -12.76 -14.20
CA GLU A 281 -20.58 -11.90 -15.07
C GLU A 281 -20.07 -11.93 -16.51
N GLN A 282 -18.76 -11.99 -16.72
CA GLN A 282 -18.18 -11.98 -18.05
C GLN A 282 -18.10 -13.37 -18.72
N PHE A 283 -17.91 -14.44 -17.93
CA PHE A 283 -17.60 -15.78 -18.44
C PHE A 283 -18.54 -16.89 -17.95
N GLY A 284 -19.51 -16.56 -17.09
CA GLY A 284 -20.52 -17.48 -16.60
C GLY A 284 -21.57 -17.82 -17.67
N PRO A 285 -22.18 -19.02 -17.61
CA PRO A 285 -23.23 -19.40 -18.55
C PRO A 285 -24.46 -18.51 -18.39
N LEU A 286 -25.20 -18.25 -19.47
CA LEU A 286 -26.53 -17.63 -19.36
C LEU A 286 -27.54 -18.68 -18.86
N ILE A 287 -28.30 -18.34 -17.82
CA ILE A 287 -29.19 -19.31 -17.15
C ILE A 287 -30.69 -19.09 -17.42
N ASP A 288 -31.07 -17.87 -17.82
CA ASP A 288 -32.46 -17.51 -18.14
C ASP A 288 -32.56 -16.47 -19.27
N GLY A 289 -31.54 -16.46 -20.15
CA GLY A 289 -31.43 -15.53 -21.28
C GLY A 289 -31.04 -14.09 -20.90
N SER A 290 -30.90 -13.77 -19.61
CA SER A 290 -30.58 -12.41 -19.14
C SER A 290 -29.60 -12.35 -17.98
N HIS A 291 -29.47 -13.42 -17.20
CA HIS A 291 -28.56 -13.48 -16.06
C HIS A 291 -27.44 -14.51 -16.27
N HIS A 292 -26.27 -14.17 -15.74
CA HIS A 292 -25.13 -15.07 -15.70
C HIS A 292 -25.20 -16.00 -14.48
N GLY A 293 -24.77 -17.24 -14.68
CA GLY A 293 -24.60 -18.25 -13.64
C GLY A 293 -23.19 -18.26 -13.07
N VAL A 294 -23.01 -18.98 -11.96
CA VAL A 294 -21.71 -19.14 -11.30
C VAL A 294 -20.86 -20.16 -12.08
N ARG A 295 -19.72 -19.70 -12.63
CA ARG A 295 -18.68 -20.55 -13.23
C ARG A 295 -17.53 -20.82 -12.26
N TYR A 296 -17.14 -19.82 -11.48
CA TYR A 296 -16.04 -19.88 -10.53
C TYR A 296 -16.56 -19.66 -9.11
N ARG A 297 -16.15 -20.55 -8.19
CA ARG A 297 -16.41 -20.55 -6.75
C ARG A 297 -15.11 -20.34 -5.99
N ALA A 298 -15.20 -20.02 -4.69
CA ALA A 298 -14.03 -19.89 -3.84
C ALA A 298 -13.10 -21.09 -3.96
N GLY A 299 -11.83 -20.84 -4.25
CA GLY A 299 -10.80 -21.86 -4.49
C GLY A 299 -10.61 -22.27 -5.96
N ASP A 300 -11.53 -21.94 -6.87
CA ASP A 300 -11.43 -22.33 -8.29
C ASP A 300 -10.40 -21.51 -9.06
N ILE A 301 -10.10 -20.27 -8.61
CA ILE A 301 -9.19 -19.36 -9.30
C ILE A 301 -7.86 -19.31 -8.54
N THR A 302 -6.74 -19.39 -9.27
CA THR A 302 -5.42 -19.13 -8.70
C THR A 302 -5.32 -17.65 -8.31
N THR A 303 -5.39 -17.35 -7.02
CA THR A 303 -5.35 -15.98 -6.50
C THR A 303 -4.04 -15.70 -5.79
N ILE A 304 -3.30 -14.68 -6.23
CA ILE A 304 -2.11 -14.18 -5.53
C ILE A 304 -2.49 -12.87 -4.83
N ALA A 305 -2.47 -12.86 -3.50
CA ALA A 305 -2.57 -11.61 -2.75
C ALA A 305 -1.22 -10.88 -2.82
N ALA A 306 -1.18 -9.78 -3.55
CA ALA A 306 0.02 -8.99 -3.78
C ALA A 306 -0.22 -7.49 -3.62
N SER A 307 0.83 -6.77 -3.22
CA SER A 307 1.01 -5.31 -3.29
C SER A 307 2.30 -4.94 -2.51
N VAL A 308 2.50 -3.65 -2.21
CA VAL A 308 3.64 -3.11 -1.45
C VAL A 308 3.17 -2.20 -0.30
N SER A 309 4.06 -1.93 0.67
CA SER A 309 3.79 -1.01 1.78
C SER A 309 2.50 -1.42 2.54
N ASN A 310 1.59 -0.48 2.82
CA ASN A 310 0.28 -0.76 3.43
C ASN A 310 -0.53 -1.81 2.65
N GLY A 311 -0.43 -1.83 1.32
CA GLY A 311 -1.13 -2.82 0.49
C GLY A 311 -0.54 -4.22 0.68
N GLY A 312 0.77 -4.32 0.93
CA GLY A 312 1.43 -5.55 1.32
C GLY A 312 0.94 -6.05 2.68
N GLY A 313 0.84 -5.15 3.67
CA GLY A 313 0.22 -5.44 4.96
C GLY A 313 -1.21 -5.95 4.86
N ALA A 314 -2.02 -5.27 4.05
CA ALA A 314 -3.40 -5.67 3.76
C ALA A 314 -3.48 -7.06 3.12
N SER A 315 -2.56 -7.39 2.22
CA SER A 315 -2.48 -8.71 1.57
C SER A 315 -2.12 -9.83 2.55
N LEU A 316 -1.17 -9.58 3.47
CA LEU A 316 -0.85 -10.51 4.56
C LEU A 316 -2.06 -10.70 5.47
N ALA A 317 -2.68 -9.61 5.94
CA ALA A 317 -3.86 -9.67 6.80
C ALA A 317 -5.02 -10.42 6.13
N ALA A 318 -5.23 -10.23 4.82
CA ALA A 318 -6.24 -10.96 4.05
C ALA A 318 -5.97 -12.46 4.04
N ALA A 319 -4.73 -12.87 3.81
CA ALA A 319 -4.34 -14.28 3.80
C ALA A 319 -4.50 -14.96 5.17
N GLU A 320 -4.25 -14.22 6.26
CA GLU A 320 -4.52 -14.69 7.63
C GLU A 320 -6.02 -14.84 7.91
N GLN A 321 -6.85 -13.93 7.38
CA GLN A 321 -8.31 -13.92 7.58
C GLN A 321 -9.08 -14.85 6.61
N ASP A 322 -8.42 -15.33 5.55
CA ASP A 322 -9.04 -16.15 4.51
C ASP A 322 -9.40 -17.56 4.99
N SER A 323 -10.60 -17.70 5.54
CA SER A 323 -11.16 -18.98 6.00
C SER A 323 -11.90 -19.75 4.91
N ARG A 324 -12.13 -19.14 3.74
CA ARG A 324 -12.92 -19.71 2.65
C ARG A 324 -12.06 -20.18 1.47
N GLY A 325 -10.75 -19.96 1.52
CA GLY A 325 -9.81 -20.40 0.48
C GLY A 325 -9.85 -19.52 -0.77
N TRP A 326 -10.11 -18.22 -0.62
CA TRP A 326 -10.10 -17.26 -1.73
C TRP A 326 -8.69 -16.98 -2.25
N ILE A 327 -7.68 -17.04 -1.39
CA ILE A 327 -6.28 -16.69 -1.66
C ILE A 327 -5.44 -17.97 -1.71
N THR A 328 -4.72 -18.16 -2.82
CA THR A 328 -3.82 -19.31 -3.02
C THR A 328 -2.41 -19.02 -2.47
N ALA A 329 -1.89 -17.82 -2.67
CA ALA A 329 -0.53 -17.44 -2.30
C ALA A 329 -0.39 -15.94 -2.00
N VAL A 330 0.74 -15.55 -1.42
CA VAL A 330 1.06 -14.16 -1.08
C VAL A 330 2.40 -13.72 -1.65
N VAL A 331 2.48 -12.53 -2.24
CA VAL A 331 3.75 -11.89 -2.65
C VAL A 331 3.70 -10.41 -2.32
N VAL A 332 4.47 -9.96 -1.34
CA VAL A 332 4.41 -8.57 -0.87
C VAL A 332 5.79 -7.93 -0.78
N GLY A 333 5.85 -6.64 -1.10
CA GLY A 333 7.05 -5.82 -0.94
C GLY A 333 6.91 -4.83 0.22
N GLU A 334 7.94 -4.74 1.06
CA GLU A 334 8.12 -3.74 2.11
C GLU A 334 6.84 -3.51 2.95
N PRO A 335 6.19 -4.58 3.44
CA PRO A 335 4.86 -4.46 4.02
C PRO A 335 4.90 -3.61 5.29
N GLN A 336 4.11 -2.54 5.35
CA GLN A 336 3.72 -1.99 6.66
C GLN A 336 2.81 -3.04 7.28
N ILE A 337 3.20 -3.57 8.44
CA ILE A 337 2.38 -4.56 9.16
C ILE A 337 2.67 -4.47 10.64
N ASN A 338 1.62 -4.51 11.45
CA ASN A 338 1.71 -4.50 12.91
C ASN A 338 1.55 -5.93 13.43
N VAL A 339 2.56 -6.49 14.09
CA VAL A 339 2.57 -7.90 14.49
C VAL A 339 2.35 -8.05 15.99
N ARG A 340 1.48 -8.98 16.40
CA ARG A 340 1.36 -9.41 17.79
C ARG A 340 2.49 -10.38 18.10
N MET A 341 3.57 -9.85 18.68
CA MET A 341 4.74 -10.64 19.01
C MET A 341 4.50 -11.56 20.22
N ALA A 342 4.81 -12.84 20.05
CA ALA A 342 4.89 -13.79 21.15
C ALA A 342 6.15 -13.51 22.01
N PRO A 343 6.10 -13.77 23.34
CA PRO A 343 7.23 -13.49 24.24
C PRO A 343 8.55 -14.20 23.89
N ASN A 344 8.47 -15.33 23.18
CA ASN A 344 9.63 -16.12 22.75
C ASN A 344 10.09 -15.80 21.32
N ALA A 345 9.50 -14.81 20.65
CA ALA A 345 9.99 -14.36 19.35
C ALA A 345 11.32 -13.63 19.51
N VAL A 346 12.26 -13.88 18.59
CA VAL A 346 13.60 -13.27 18.63
C VAL A 346 14.01 -12.84 17.23
N VAL A 347 14.47 -11.60 17.09
CA VAL A 347 15.12 -11.11 15.86
C VAL A 347 16.61 -10.97 16.11
N ARG A 348 17.43 -11.56 15.23
CA ARG A 348 18.90 -11.48 15.25
C ARG A 348 19.46 -10.95 13.95
N SER A 349 20.63 -10.31 14.05
CA SER A 349 21.44 -9.87 12.92
C SER A 349 22.88 -10.31 13.17
N GLY A 350 23.42 -11.17 12.31
CA GLY A 350 24.76 -11.74 12.46
C GLY A 350 24.95 -12.49 13.79
N GLY A 351 23.91 -13.20 14.24
CA GLY A 351 23.93 -13.95 15.52
C GLY A 351 23.64 -13.10 16.76
N GLN A 352 23.60 -11.76 16.64
CA GLN A 352 23.32 -10.86 17.77
C GLN A 352 21.84 -10.50 17.83
N THR A 353 21.24 -10.58 19.01
CA THR A 353 19.85 -10.13 19.23
C THR A 353 19.74 -8.63 18.96
N VAL A 354 18.76 -8.24 18.14
CA VAL A 354 18.49 -6.81 17.90
C VAL A 354 17.79 -6.21 19.13
N PRO A 355 18.11 -4.96 19.50
CA PRO A 355 17.65 -4.38 20.77
C PRO A 355 16.14 -4.11 20.82
N SER A 356 15.52 -3.92 19.65
CA SER A 356 14.10 -3.56 19.55
C SER A 356 13.53 -4.01 18.20
N PHE A 357 12.40 -4.72 18.25
CA PHE A 357 11.69 -5.24 17.08
C PHE A 357 10.18 -5.33 17.36
N GLY A 358 9.37 -5.46 16.32
CA GLY A 358 7.90 -5.59 16.44
C GLY A 358 7.16 -4.40 17.08
N ARG A 359 7.74 -3.20 17.08
CA ARG A 359 7.05 -1.98 17.50
C ARG A 359 5.98 -1.61 16.47
N PRO A 360 4.78 -1.16 16.89
CA PRO A 360 3.76 -0.79 15.93
C PRO A 360 4.07 0.55 15.25
N LEU A 361 3.46 0.83 14.09
CA LEU A 361 3.63 2.08 13.35
C LEU A 361 3.40 3.33 14.21
N ALA A 362 2.37 3.31 15.05
CA ALA A 362 2.10 4.38 16.03
C ALA A 362 3.32 4.73 16.89
N ASP A 363 4.11 3.73 17.29
CA ASP A 363 5.28 3.93 18.14
C ASP A 363 6.43 4.53 17.33
N TYR A 364 6.91 3.80 16.31
CA TYR A 364 8.13 4.22 15.62
C TYR A 364 7.94 5.47 14.77
N ALA A 365 6.76 5.70 14.16
CA ALA A 365 6.53 6.92 13.37
C ALA A 365 6.41 8.18 14.24
N THR A 366 5.78 8.10 15.42
CA THR A 366 5.72 9.25 16.33
C THR A 366 7.07 9.55 16.97
N LEU A 367 7.88 8.51 17.22
CA LEU A 367 9.25 8.67 17.69
C LEU A 367 10.15 9.30 16.61
N ALA A 368 10.10 8.80 15.38
CA ALA A 368 10.86 9.35 14.25
C ALA A 368 10.49 10.81 13.98
N ASN A 369 9.21 11.13 13.88
CA ASN A 369 8.75 12.52 13.71
C ASN A 369 9.27 13.47 14.83
N LEU A 370 9.50 12.94 16.03
CA LEU A 370 10.04 13.72 17.15
C LEU A 370 11.56 13.92 17.04
N LEU A 371 12.31 12.86 16.69
CA LEU A 371 13.77 12.80 16.78
C LEU A 371 14.51 13.10 15.46
N GLU A 372 13.94 12.73 14.30
CA GLU A 372 14.60 12.84 12.99
C GLU A 372 15.19 14.23 12.70
N PRO A 373 14.51 15.37 12.99
CA PRO A 373 15.10 16.66 12.69
C PRO A 373 16.38 16.90 13.50
N CYS A 374 16.45 16.45 14.76
CA CYS A 374 17.68 16.57 15.53
C CYS A 374 18.73 15.55 15.07
N ALA A 375 18.35 14.29 14.85
CA ALA A 375 19.26 13.26 14.35
C ALA A 375 19.93 13.69 13.03
N ALA A 376 19.17 14.34 12.13
CA ALA A 376 19.64 14.87 10.85
C ALA A 376 20.71 15.99 10.95
N ALA A 377 20.98 16.53 12.15
CA ALA A 377 22.11 17.44 12.41
C ALA A 377 23.41 16.71 12.77
N SER A 378 23.36 15.39 12.97
CA SER A 378 24.54 14.59 13.33
C SER A 378 25.58 14.66 12.22
N ALA A 379 26.85 14.83 12.60
CA ALA A 379 27.96 14.88 11.63
C ALA A 379 28.05 13.59 10.79
N SER A 380 27.62 12.45 11.35
CA SER A 380 27.55 11.18 10.63
C SER A 380 26.56 11.18 9.46
N LEU A 381 25.59 12.10 9.46
CA LEU A 381 24.55 12.21 8.43
C LEU A 381 24.77 13.39 7.48
N ALA A 382 25.92 14.06 7.52
CA ALA A 382 26.21 15.21 6.66
C ALA A 382 26.11 14.90 5.15
N GLY A 383 26.25 13.62 4.77
CA GLY A 383 26.12 13.12 3.40
C GLY A 383 24.73 12.60 3.02
N ALA A 384 23.71 12.85 3.85
CA ALA A 384 22.32 12.47 3.54
C ALA A 384 21.83 13.19 2.27
N PRO A 385 21.15 12.47 1.35
CA PRO A 385 20.56 13.11 0.18
C PRO A 385 19.58 14.22 0.58
N TYR A 386 19.68 15.37 -0.09
CA TYR A 386 18.80 16.50 0.18
C TYR A 386 17.45 16.30 -0.50
N LEU A 387 16.37 16.26 0.28
CA LEU A 387 15.00 16.16 -0.20
C LEU A 387 14.08 17.09 0.59
N SER A 388 14.28 18.40 0.42
CA SER A 388 13.48 19.44 1.08
C SER A 388 13.03 20.49 0.08
N ALA A 389 11.80 20.97 0.26
CA ALA A 389 11.30 22.16 -0.43
C ALA A 389 11.71 23.48 0.26
N LEU A 390 12.29 23.41 1.47
CA LEU A 390 12.76 24.58 2.20
C LEU A 390 14.19 24.96 1.77
N PRO A 391 14.65 26.19 2.03
CA PRO A 391 16.07 26.54 1.91
C PRO A 391 16.93 25.73 2.89
N VAL A 392 18.18 25.45 2.50
CA VAL A 392 19.14 24.71 3.35
C VAL A 392 19.35 25.40 4.69
N ALA A 393 19.53 26.73 4.70
CA ALA A 393 19.73 27.49 5.93
C ALA A 393 18.53 27.38 6.89
N THR A 394 17.30 27.44 6.37
CA THR A 394 16.07 27.23 7.15
C THR A 394 16.03 25.83 7.73
N THR A 395 16.33 24.82 6.92
CA THR A 395 16.36 23.41 7.35
C THR A 395 17.39 23.23 8.48
N GLN A 396 18.61 23.76 8.35
CA GLN A 396 19.64 23.66 9.41
C GLN A 396 19.25 24.39 10.71
N SER A 397 18.57 25.54 10.59
CA SER A 397 18.04 26.28 11.73
C SER A 397 17.02 25.45 12.51
N ILE A 398 16.07 24.83 11.81
CA ILE A 398 15.07 23.93 12.39
C ILE A 398 15.74 22.77 13.15
N ARG A 399 16.72 22.12 12.53
CA ARG A 399 17.41 20.97 13.15
C ARG A 399 18.14 21.37 14.43
N THR A 400 18.87 22.49 14.39
CA THR A 400 19.57 23.06 15.56
C THR A 400 18.59 23.36 16.69
N GLN A 401 17.50 24.04 16.38
CA GLN A 401 16.50 24.42 17.37
C GLN A 401 15.72 23.20 17.90
N ARG A 402 15.45 22.20 17.06
CA ARG A 402 14.84 20.95 17.51
C ARG A 402 15.74 20.20 18.50
N CYS A 403 17.05 20.14 18.26
CA CYS A 403 17.99 19.54 19.23
C CYS A 403 17.97 20.27 20.57
N ALA A 404 18.06 21.61 20.56
CA ALA A 404 18.00 22.41 21.77
C ALA A 404 16.70 22.20 22.55
N THR A 405 15.55 22.19 21.87
CA THR A 405 14.23 21.94 22.48
C THR A 405 14.14 20.53 23.07
N LEU A 406 14.60 19.50 22.35
CA LEU A 406 14.62 18.12 22.85
C LEU A 406 15.50 17.99 24.10
N ALA A 407 16.67 18.64 24.11
CA ALA A 407 17.59 18.58 25.25
C ALA A 407 17.01 19.30 26.48
N ALA A 408 16.39 20.47 26.27
CA ALA A 408 15.68 21.19 27.32
C ALA A 408 14.50 20.39 27.90
N ALA A 409 13.86 19.55 27.08
CA ALA A 409 12.80 18.62 27.50
C ALA A 409 13.34 17.32 28.15
N GLY A 410 14.66 17.14 28.23
CA GLY A 410 15.28 15.91 28.76
C GLY A 410 15.09 14.69 27.87
N LEU A 411 14.73 14.88 26.60
CA LEU A 411 14.49 13.80 25.64
C LEU A 411 15.75 13.40 24.89
N VAL A 412 16.77 14.26 24.83
CA VAL A 412 18.12 13.94 24.34
C VAL A 412 19.16 14.52 25.28
N SER A 413 20.36 13.94 25.28
CA SER A 413 21.50 14.38 26.10
C SER A 413 22.57 15.06 25.26
N GLY A 414 23.30 16.01 25.85
CA GLY A 414 24.43 16.67 25.19
C GLY A 414 24.54 18.15 25.51
N ALA A 415 25.77 18.66 25.55
CA ALA A 415 26.06 20.07 25.87
C ALA A 415 25.96 20.99 24.63
N ASP A 416 25.97 20.41 23.43
CA ASP A 416 25.92 21.12 22.15
C ASP A 416 25.04 20.38 21.14
N THR A 417 24.72 21.04 20.01
CA THR A 417 23.85 20.48 18.96
C THR A 417 24.34 19.14 18.43
N GLN A 418 25.65 18.92 18.36
CA GLN A 418 26.23 17.74 17.71
C GLN A 418 26.15 16.52 18.63
N SER A 419 26.42 16.71 19.93
CA SER A 419 26.20 15.68 20.94
C SER A 419 24.71 15.35 21.10
N GLN A 420 23.83 16.34 21.04
CA GLN A 420 22.37 16.14 21.04
C GLN A 420 21.88 15.37 19.81
N ALA A 421 22.40 15.71 18.63
CA ALA A 421 22.06 15.03 17.38
C ALA A 421 22.57 13.58 17.35
N ALA A 422 23.77 13.33 17.88
CA ALA A 422 24.29 11.97 18.01
C ALA A 422 23.44 11.13 18.97
N ASP A 423 22.99 11.70 20.09
CA ASP A 423 22.08 11.02 21.02
C ASP A 423 20.70 10.76 20.39
N ALA A 424 20.14 11.71 19.65
CA ALA A 424 18.89 11.51 18.91
C ALA A 424 18.99 10.35 17.91
N LEU A 425 20.10 10.25 17.16
CA LEU A 425 20.35 9.13 16.24
C LEU A 425 20.52 7.81 17.01
N ALA A 426 21.27 7.81 18.11
CA ALA A 426 21.45 6.62 18.94
C ALA A 426 20.12 6.11 19.52
N GLN A 427 19.18 7.01 19.86
CA GLN A 427 17.85 6.64 20.30
C GLN A 427 17.00 6.01 19.19
N LEU A 428 17.13 6.47 17.93
CA LEU A 428 16.50 5.80 16.78
C LEU A 428 17.05 4.38 16.61
N HIS A 429 18.37 4.19 16.72
CA HIS A 429 18.99 2.86 16.70
C HIS A 429 18.50 1.96 17.84
N ALA A 430 18.44 2.50 19.07
CA ALA A 430 17.90 1.79 20.23
C ALA A 430 16.43 1.41 20.04
N ALA A 431 15.67 2.22 19.28
CA ALA A 431 14.29 1.93 18.92
C ALA A 431 14.15 0.85 17.83
N GLY A 432 15.21 0.50 17.10
CA GLY A 432 15.22 -0.58 16.11
C GLY A 432 15.46 -0.14 14.67
N TYR A 433 15.72 1.16 14.43
CA TYR A 433 16.20 1.64 13.13
C TYR A 433 17.62 1.11 12.86
N LEU A 434 17.90 0.76 11.61
CA LEU A 434 19.20 0.22 11.22
C LEU A 434 20.15 1.33 10.77
N ALA A 435 21.45 1.13 11.00
CA ALA A 435 22.49 2.00 10.47
C ALA A 435 22.44 2.12 8.93
N ASP A 436 21.99 1.06 8.24
CA ASP A 436 21.75 1.08 6.78
C ASP A 436 20.72 2.14 6.34
N SER A 437 19.89 2.63 7.26
CA SER A 437 18.83 3.63 7.02
C SER A 437 19.18 5.04 7.50
N ASP A 438 20.39 5.24 8.03
CA ASP A 438 20.81 6.48 8.69
C ASP A 438 20.74 7.71 7.77
N LEU A 439 21.21 7.57 6.54
CA LEU A 439 21.18 8.65 5.56
C LEU A 439 19.76 8.99 5.07
N LEU A 440 18.75 8.20 5.46
CA LEU A 440 17.35 8.43 5.12
C LEU A 440 16.57 9.17 6.21
N GLN A 441 17.10 9.29 7.43
CA GLN A 441 16.42 10.02 8.52
C GLN A 441 16.13 11.48 8.15
N ALA A 442 17.10 12.16 7.53
CA ALA A 442 16.91 13.53 7.04
C ALA A 442 15.83 13.65 5.95
N PRO A 443 15.92 12.93 4.81
CA PRO A 443 14.90 13.05 3.76
C PRO A 443 13.52 12.54 4.15
N MET A 444 13.37 11.59 5.10
CA MET A 444 12.05 11.15 5.58
C MET A 444 11.28 12.28 6.26
N TRP A 445 11.97 13.09 7.06
CA TRP A 445 11.36 14.27 7.68
C TRP A 445 11.25 15.45 6.71
N ASP A 446 12.30 15.75 5.96
CA ASP A 446 12.38 16.92 5.08
C ASP A 446 11.34 16.88 3.94
N SER A 447 11.05 15.67 3.43
CA SER A 447 9.98 15.41 2.43
C SER A 447 8.58 15.46 3.03
N GLN A 448 8.47 15.59 4.36
CA GLN A 448 7.26 15.50 5.17
C GLN A 448 6.60 14.11 5.23
N ALA A 449 7.26 13.03 4.76
CA ALA A 449 6.69 11.69 4.82
C ALA A 449 6.38 11.24 6.26
N MET A 450 7.36 11.34 7.16
CA MET A 450 7.18 10.97 8.57
C MET A 450 6.18 11.84 9.35
N PRO A 451 6.25 13.18 9.34
CA PRO A 451 5.24 14.00 10.03
C PRO A 451 3.82 13.77 9.51
N ALA A 452 3.64 13.63 8.20
CA ALA A 452 2.34 13.38 7.58
C ALA A 452 1.74 12.04 8.02
N ILE A 453 2.55 10.98 8.07
CA ILE A 453 2.16 9.66 8.56
C ILE A 453 1.81 9.72 10.06
N ALA A 454 2.66 10.33 10.88
CA ALA A 454 2.43 10.44 12.32
C ALA A 454 1.09 11.13 12.63
N VAL A 455 0.79 12.24 11.95
CA VAL A 455 -0.48 12.97 12.13
C VAL A 455 -1.69 12.19 11.61
N THR A 456 -1.59 11.64 10.40
CA THR A 456 -2.73 10.94 9.77
C THR A 456 -3.12 9.69 10.54
N TYR A 457 -2.13 8.85 10.91
CA TYR A 457 -2.40 7.64 11.68
C TYR A 457 -2.79 7.93 13.13
N ALA A 458 -2.27 8.98 13.76
CA ALA A 458 -2.75 9.37 15.08
C ALA A 458 -4.23 9.75 15.04
N ASN A 459 -4.68 10.52 14.03
CA ASN A 459 -6.10 10.83 13.85
C ASN A 459 -6.93 9.56 13.62
N ALA A 460 -6.47 8.64 12.78
CA ALA A 460 -7.17 7.37 12.52
C ALA A 460 -7.27 6.48 13.78
N TYR A 461 -6.16 6.26 14.49
CA TYR A 461 -6.14 5.43 15.71
C TYR A 461 -6.88 6.04 16.90
N THR A 462 -7.00 7.36 16.95
CA THR A 462 -7.83 8.04 17.97
C THR A 462 -9.26 8.27 17.48
N ARG A 463 -9.57 7.97 16.22
CA ARG A 463 -10.85 8.23 15.55
C ARG A 463 -11.28 9.69 15.69
N SER A 464 -10.32 10.60 15.57
CA SER A 464 -10.53 12.04 15.75
C SER A 464 -11.35 12.65 14.60
N ARG A 465 -12.09 13.70 14.92
CA ARG A 465 -12.76 14.56 13.92
C ARG A 465 -11.78 15.56 13.37
N VAL A 466 -12.06 16.05 12.15
CA VAL A 466 -11.30 17.18 11.59
C VAL A 466 -11.37 18.43 12.49
N THR A 467 -12.49 18.63 13.18
CA THR A 467 -12.70 19.79 14.06
C THR A 467 -11.92 19.71 15.37
N ASP A 468 -11.39 18.54 15.74
CA ASP A 468 -10.65 18.35 16.98
C ASP A 468 -9.24 18.94 16.87
N ASN A 469 -8.72 19.13 15.64
CA ASN A 469 -7.37 19.59 15.37
C ASN A 469 -6.35 18.83 16.25
N LEU A 470 -6.35 17.50 16.17
CA LEU A 470 -5.57 16.64 17.08
C LEU A 470 -4.11 17.10 17.18
N CYS A 471 -3.63 17.31 18.41
CA CYS A 471 -2.31 17.85 18.70
C CYS A 471 -2.00 19.19 18.00
N ASN A 472 -3.05 19.99 17.78
CA ASN A 472 -3.06 21.28 17.11
C ASN A 472 -2.63 21.23 15.62
N PHE A 473 -2.67 20.05 15.00
CA PHE A 473 -2.46 19.89 13.57
C PHE A 473 -3.77 19.96 12.78
N SER A 474 -3.68 20.40 11.53
CA SER A 474 -4.77 20.38 10.55
C SER A 474 -4.21 20.35 9.12
N PHE A 475 -5.10 20.26 8.11
CA PHE A 475 -4.72 20.33 6.70
C PHE A 475 -5.32 21.56 6.04
N ALA A 476 -4.48 22.33 5.36
CA ALA A 476 -4.91 23.60 4.75
C ALA A 476 -4.06 23.94 3.53
N THR A 477 -4.58 24.79 2.65
CA THR A 477 -3.73 25.45 1.66
C THR A 477 -2.91 26.55 2.31
N THR A 478 -1.65 26.67 1.92
CA THR A 478 -0.74 27.70 2.44
C THR A 478 -0.22 28.63 1.35
N ASN A 479 0.22 29.82 1.73
CA ASN A 479 0.97 30.70 0.87
C ASN A 479 2.40 30.13 0.71
N PRO A 480 2.86 29.80 -0.51
CA PRO A 480 4.16 29.16 -0.70
C PRO A 480 5.37 29.98 -0.22
N ALA A 481 5.24 31.31 -0.12
CA ALA A 481 6.32 32.19 0.31
C ALA A 481 6.43 32.30 1.84
N THR A 482 5.30 32.21 2.56
CA THR A 482 5.27 32.43 4.02
C THR A 482 4.93 31.17 4.81
N GLY A 483 4.37 30.14 4.18
CA GLY A 483 3.77 28.97 4.82
C GLY A 483 2.48 29.27 5.58
N ALA A 484 2.03 30.54 5.67
CA ALA A 484 0.81 30.88 6.38
C ALA A 484 -0.41 30.33 5.64
N VAL A 485 -1.41 29.85 6.40
CA VAL A 485 -2.70 29.45 5.82
C VAL A 485 -3.27 30.59 4.99
N ALA A 486 -3.64 30.27 3.74
CA ALA A 486 -4.21 31.22 2.81
C ALA A 486 -5.17 30.51 1.85
N ALA A 487 -6.09 31.28 1.28
CA ALA A 487 -6.87 30.79 0.14
C ALA A 487 -5.92 30.47 -1.03
N PRO A 488 -6.12 29.34 -1.73
CA PRO A 488 -5.26 28.97 -2.83
C PRO A 488 -5.53 29.86 -4.05
N ALA A 489 -4.49 30.16 -4.83
CA ALA A 489 -4.66 30.88 -6.10
C ALA A 489 -5.42 30.04 -7.14
N THR A 490 -5.35 28.72 -7.05
CA THR A 490 -6.13 27.76 -7.84
C THR A 490 -6.58 26.66 -6.88
N SER A 491 -7.88 26.36 -6.84
CA SER A 491 -8.40 25.31 -5.95
C SER A 491 -7.71 23.97 -6.27
N PRO A 492 -7.29 23.21 -5.24
CA PRO A 492 -6.71 21.88 -5.43
C PRO A 492 -7.77 20.83 -5.81
N MET A 493 -9.04 21.08 -5.47
CA MET A 493 -10.11 20.09 -5.59
C MET A 493 -10.29 19.49 -7.00
N PRO A 494 -10.23 20.27 -8.10
CA PRO A 494 -10.39 19.70 -9.43
C PRO A 494 -9.34 18.65 -9.80
N ALA A 495 -8.14 18.68 -9.21
CA ALA A 495 -7.07 17.72 -9.51
C ALA A 495 -6.78 16.75 -8.35
N VAL A 496 -7.25 17.03 -7.13
CA VAL A 496 -6.83 16.35 -5.91
C VAL A 496 -6.98 14.85 -6.01
N PHE A 497 -8.07 14.35 -6.61
CA PHE A 497 -8.29 12.91 -6.83
C PHE A 497 -7.15 12.25 -7.61
N GLY A 498 -6.68 12.89 -8.68
CA GLY A 498 -5.67 12.36 -9.59
C GLY A 498 -4.25 12.42 -9.02
N VAL A 499 -3.87 13.55 -8.42
CA VAL A 499 -2.49 13.74 -7.93
C VAL A 499 -2.29 13.35 -6.46
N GLY A 500 -3.38 13.20 -5.72
CA GLY A 500 -3.35 12.99 -4.28
C GLY A 500 -2.97 11.57 -3.85
N ASN A 501 -2.33 11.48 -2.70
CA ASN A 501 -1.93 10.22 -2.07
C ASN A 501 -2.71 9.91 -0.78
N GLY A 502 -3.74 10.72 -0.46
CA GLY A 502 -4.58 10.62 0.74
C GLY A 502 -3.89 10.99 2.06
N VAL A 503 -2.65 11.48 2.03
CA VAL A 503 -1.87 11.91 3.22
C VAL A 503 -1.22 13.26 2.91
N PRO A 504 -1.83 14.39 3.32
CA PRO A 504 -1.23 15.70 3.12
C PRO A 504 0.17 15.79 3.76
N PRO A 505 1.16 16.41 3.10
CA PRO A 505 0.99 17.36 2.01
C PRO A 505 0.69 16.73 0.63
N THR A 506 -0.28 17.30 -0.08
CA THR A 506 -0.62 16.92 -1.45
C THR A 506 -1.43 17.99 -2.18
N ALA A 507 -1.23 18.14 -3.49
CA ALA A 507 -1.95 19.11 -4.33
C ALA A 507 -1.93 20.57 -3.81
N GLY A 508 -0.92 20.98 -3.03
CA GLY A 508 -0.88 22.31 -2.38
C GLY A 508 -1.73 22.43 -1.11
N ILE A 509 -2.29 21.31 -0.62
CA ILE A 509 -2.83 21.19 0.73
C ILE A 509 -1.71 20.64 1.60
N ASP A 510 -1.31 21.40 2.62
CA ASP A 510 -0.15 21.11 3.46
C ASP A 510 -0.55 20.65 4.86
N LEU A 511 0.41 20.07 5.57
CA LEU A 511 0.31 19.82 7.00
C LEU A 511 0.60 21.12 7.77
N VAL A 512 -0.39 21.58 8.53
CA VAL A 512 -0.38 22.87 9.22
C VAL A 512 -0.45 22.67 10.72
N PHE A 513 0.33 23.47 11.46
CA PHE A 513 0.19 23.61 12.91
C PHE A 513 -0.53 24.92 13.23
N ASN A 514 -1.56 24.86 14.08
CA ASN A 514 -2.52 25.94 14.30
C ASN A 514 -2.00 26.99 15.30
N THR A 515 -0.94 27.72 14.95
CA THR A 515 -0.57 28.97 15.62
C THR A 515 -1.40 30.12 15.04
N GLY A 516 -2.35 30.66 15.83
CA GLY A 516 -3.36 31.58 15.31
C GLY A 516 -4.22 30.90 14.23
N ALA A 517 -4.22 31.44 13.00
CA ALA A 517 -4.92 30.83 11.85
C ALA A 517 -4.18 29.61 11.26
N GLY A 518 -2.91 29.38 11.62
CA GLY A 518 -2.09 28.26 11.21
C GLY A 518 -1.01 28.58 10.17
N VAL A 519 0.08 27.83 10.23
CA VAL A 519 1.25 27.89 9.33
C VAL A 519 1.70 26.45 9.03
N ASP A 520 2.31 26.20 7.85
CA ASP A 520 3.08 24.98 7.57
C ASP A 520 3.87 24.57 8.83
N HIS A 521 3.68 23.31 9.26
CA HIS A 521 4.17 22.88 10.56
C HIS A 521 5.68 23.05 10.75
N ARG A 522 6.45 23.04 9.65
CA ARG A 522 7.91 23.21 9.69
C ARG A 522 8.31 24.64 10.01
N LEU A 523 7.45 25.60 9.69
CA LEU A 523 7.69 27.04 9.84
C LEU A 523 6.88 27.65 11.00
N ALA A 524 5.89 26.94 11.56
CA ALA A 524 4.99 27.47 12.57
C ALA A 524 5.66 27.86 13.89
N THR A 525 6.75 27.18 14.25
CA THR A 525 7.63 27.52 15.37
C THR A 525 9.08 27.26 14.98
N PRO A 526 10.07 27.89 15.66
CA PRO A 526 11.49 27.68 15.36
C PRO A 526 11.95 26.21 15.41
N ASP A 527 11.31 25.38 16.24
CA ASP A 527 11.58 23.95 16.35
C ASP A 527 10.66 23.08 15.48
N ALA A 528 9.97 23.65 14.49
CA ALA A 528 9.06 22.93 13.58
C ALA A 528 7.92 22.18 14.30
N SER A 529 7.17 22.90 15.13
CA SER A 529 6.00 22.41 15.87
C SER A 529 6.30 21.26 16.83
N PHE A 530 7.38 21.37 17.61
CA PHE A 530 7.77 20.36 18.60
C PHE A 530 6.63 19.97 19.55
N ALA A 531 5.87 20.95 20.03
CA ALA A 531 4.75 20.70 20.94
C ALA A 531 3.71 19.74 20.34
N GLY A 532 3.42 19.88 19.03
CA GLY A 532 2.54 18.96 18.32
C GLY A 532 3.14 17.57 18.19
N ALA A 533 4.41 17.47 17.78
CA ALA A 533 5.11 16.18 17.66
C ALA A 533 5.20 15.44 19.01
N LEU A 534 5.46 16.16 20.10
CA LEU A 534 5.48 15.61 21.46
C LEU A 534 4.09 15.15 21.90
N CYS A 535 3.04 15.92 21.61
CA CYS A 535 1.66 15.51 21.88
C CYS A 535 1.33 14.19 21.16
N LEU A 536 1.66 14.04 19.88
CA LEU A 536 1.44 12.80 19.13
C LEU A 536 2.18 11.62 19.78
N ARG A 537 3.43 11.84 20.22
CA ARG A 537 4.19 10.82 20.95
C ARG A 537 3.51 10.42 22.25
N GLN A 538 3.02 11.39 23.01
CA GLN A 538 2.35 11.17 24.29
C GLN A 538 1.00 10.47 24.15
N LEU A 539 0.27 10.66 23.05
CA LEU A 539 -0.96 9.88 22.79
C LEU A 539 -0.68 8.38 22.84
N TRP A 540 0.45 7.95 22.24
CA TRP A 540 0.90 6.57 22.29
C TRP A 540 1.47 6.19 23.66
N THR A 541 2.51 6.91 24.14
CA THR A 541 3.26 6.47 25.33
C THR A 541 2.47 6.56 26.63
N ASN A 542 1.50 7.47 26.71
CA ASN A 542 0.65 7.64 27.90
C ASN A 542 -0.71 6.94 27.75
N GLY A 543 -0.95 6.29 26.60
CA GLY A 543 -2.18 5.55 26.34
C GLY A 543 -3.45 6.39 26.32
N MET A 544 -3.43 7.52 25.60
CA MET A 544 -4.55 8.47 25.56
C MET A 544 -5.52 8.19 24.41
N LEU A 545 -6.76 8.66 24.55
CA LEU A 545 -7.79 8.66 23.50
C LEU A 545 -8.04 7.29 22.84
N GLY A 546 -7.86 6.20 23.61
CA GLY A 546 -8.06 4.84 23.12
C GLY A 546 -7.04 4.37 22.07
N MET A 547 -5.97 5.13 21.82
CA MET A 547 -4.97 4.81 20.81
C MET A 547 -4.37 3.40 20.99
N PRO A 548 -3.98 2.94 22.20
CA PRO A 548 -3.45 1.58 22.37
C PRO A 548 -4.43 0.47 21.96
N ALA A 549 -5.71 0.62 22.27
CA ALA A 549 -6.73 -0.36 21.93
C ALA A 549 -6.96 -0.43 20.41
N ASN A 550 -6.99 0.72 19.73
CA ASN A 550 -7.11 0.76 18.27
C ASN A 550 -5.85 0.22 17.56
N VAL A 551 -4.66 0.46 18.10
CA VAL A 551 -3.42 -0.14 17.58
C VAL A 551 -3.38 -1.65 17.85
N ASP A 552 -3.87 -2.12 18.99
CA ASP A 552 -3.94 -3.56 19.26
C ASP A 552 -4.93 -4.28 18.31
N ALA A 553 -6.01 -3.60 17.94
CA ALA A 553 -7.03 -4.12 17.02
C ALA A 553 -6.52 -4.34 15.57
N VAL A 554 -5.40 -3.70 15.18
CA VAL A 554 -4.81 -3.88 13.84
C VAL A 554 -3.71 -4.93 13.79
N ARG A 555 -3.32 -5.50 14.95
CA ARG A 555 -2.22 -6.45 15.01
C ARG A 555 -2.60 -7.80 14.45
N VAL A 556 -1.74 -8.33 13.58
CA VAL A 556 -1.87 -9.66 12.98
C VAL A 556 -1.04 -10.70 13.74
N ASN A 557 -1.30 -11.98 13.50
CA ASN A 557 -0.65 -13.08 14.22
C ASN A 557 0.35 -13.85 13.36
N ALA A 558 0.60 -13.41 12.12
CA ALA A 558 1.50 -14.04 11.16
C ALA A 558 1.15 -15.51 10.85
N ASN A 559 -0.14 -15.85 10.84
CA ASN A 559 -0.63 -17.19 10.49
C ASN A 559 -1.20 -17.22 9.08
N LEU A 560 -0.37 -17.51 8.08
CA LEU A 560 -0.73 -17.58 6.67
C LEU A 560 -1.54 -18.83 6.30
N GLN A 561 -1.85 -19.68 7.28
CA GLN A 561 -2.57 -20.94 7.14
C GLN A 561 -1.86 -21.93 6.19
N GLY A 562 -0.52 -21.89 6.14
CA GLY A 562 0.31 -22.73 5.29
C GLY A 562 0.32 -22.33 3.81
N LYS A 563 -0.22 -21.15 3.45
CA LYS A 563 -0.14 -20.63 2.08
C LYS A 563 1.31 -20.28 1.72
N PRO A 564 1.81 -20.62 0.51
CA PRO A 564 3.12 -20.17 0.06
C PRO A 564 3.17 -18.65 -0.01
N ALA A 565 4.24 -18.07 0.54
CA ALA A 565 4.37 -16.63 0.65
C ALA A 565 5.80 -16.15 0.39
N ILE A 566 5.92 -14.97 -0.21
CA ILE A 566 7.20 -14.25 -0.35
C ILE A 566 7.03 -12.83 0.20
N ILE A 567 7.96 -12.44 1.06
CA ILE A 567 8.15 -11.05 1.49
C ILE A 567 9.49 -10.56 0.93
N VAL A 568 9.50 -9.40 0.29
CA VAL A 568 10.71 -8.70 -0.15
C VAL A 568 10.80 -7.39 0.61
N GLN A 569 11.94 -7.03 1.21
CA GLN A 569 12.07 -5.71 1.82
C GLN A 569 13.49 -5.14 1.72
N GLY A 570 13.59 -3.84 1.46
CA GLY A 570 14.84 -3.09 1.54
C GLY A 570 15.37 -2.99 2.98
N ARG A 571 16.65 -3.31 3.20
CA ARG A 571 17.30 -3.19 4.51
C ARG A 571 17.41 -1.75 5.00
N SER A 572 17.54 -0.79 4.07
CA SER A 572 17.66 0.63 4.37
C SER A 572 16.31 1.32 4.58
N ASP A 573 15.20 0.59 4.67
CA ASP A 573 13.86 1.18 4.86
C ASP A 573 13.77 1.96 6.20
N ALA A 574 13.77 3.29 6.10
CA ALA A 574 13.57 4.20 7.22
C ALA A 574 12.08 4.53 7.49
N LEU A 575 11.17 4.22 6.55
CA LEU A 575 9.76 4.52 6.73
C LEU A 575 9.04 3.41 7.49
N VAL A 576 9.36 2.16 7.13
CA VAL A 576 8.83 0.93 7.70
C VAL A 576 10.04 0.07 8.10
N PRO A 577 10.69 0.33 9.25
CA PRO A 577 11.91 -0.36 9.62
C PRO A 577 11.76 -1.88 9.61
N VAL A 578 12.69 -2.57 8.92
CA VAL A 578 12.61 -4.01 8.66
C VAL A 578 12.53 -4.86 9.95
N ASN A 579 13.09 -4.37 11.06
CA ASN A 579 12.99 -5.01 12.38
C ASN A 579 11.57 -4.97 12.95
N HIS A 580 10.75 -3.99 12.59
CA HIS A 580 9.38 -3.86 13.08
C HIS A 580 8.35 -4.52 12.17
N ALA A 581 8.65 -4.60 10.88
CA ALA A 581 7.83 -5.22 9.86
C ALA A 581 8.29 -6.65 9.53
N SER A 582 9.02 -6.85 8.42
CA SER A 582 9.24 -8.19 7.85
C SER A 582 9.99 -9.15 8.76
N ARG A 583 11.06 -8.71 9.46
CA ARG A 583 11.79 -9.60 10.38
C ARG A 583 10.89 -10.05 11.54
N ALA A 584 10.11 -9.12 12.10
CA ALA A 584 9.14 -9.44 13.16
C ALA A 584 8.05 -10.40 12.66
N TYR A 585 7.51 -10.16 11.46
CA TYR A 585 6.50 -11.02 10.85
C TYR A 585 7.03 -12.44 10.62
N VAL A 586 8.23 -12.58 10.05
CA VAL A 586 8.86 -13.88 9.78
C VAL A 586 9.16 -14.64 11.08
N ALA A 587 9.68 -13.94 12.11
CA ALA A 587 9.90 -14.55 13.42
C ALA A 587 8.59 -15.06 14.05
N GLN A 588 7.52 -14.25 14.00
CA GLN A 588 6.21 -14.62 14.51
C GLN A 588 5.57 -15.75 13.69
N ASN A 589 5.71 -15.75 12.36
CA ASN A 589 5.23 -16.82 11.50
C ASN A 589 5.91 -18.16 11.82
N GLY A 590 7.22 -18.13 12.11
CA GLY A 590 7.97 -19.29 12.59
C GLY A 590 7.42 -19.90 13.90
N ILE A 591 6.67 -19.13 14.70
CA ILE A 591 5.93 -19.63 15.88
C ILE A 591 4.55 -20.12 15.47
N SER A 592 3.80 -19.30 14.72
CA SER A 592 2.40 -19.57 14.37
C SER A 592 2.24 -20.81 13.48
N GLU A 593 3.20 -21.07 12.59
CA GLU A 593 3.14 -22.19 11.64
C GLU A 593 4.20 -23.27 11.88
N GLY A 594 5.30 -22.93 12.55
CA GLY A 594 6.42 -23.86 12.76
C GLY A 594 6.94 -24.43 11.45
N GLY A 595 7.19 -25.74 11.40
CA GLY A 595 7.66 -26.44 10.20
C GLY A 595 6.65 -26.48 9.03
N ARG A 596 5.42 -25.97 9.20
CA ARG A 596 4.44 -25.83 8.12
C ARG A 596 4.59 -24.53 7.34
N SER A 597 5.41 -23.59 7.82
CA SER A 597 5.62 -22.31 7.14
C SER A 597 6.19 -22.54 5.74
N GLN A 598 5.59 -21.85 4.78
CA GLN A 598 6.07 -21.76 3.39
C GLN A 598 6.48 -20.33 3.04
N LEU A 599 6.84 -19.53 4.05
CA LEU A 599 7.23 -18.14 3.91
C LEU A 599 8.73 -18.02 3.56
N ALA A 600 9.02 -17.45 2.40
CA ALA A 600 10.36 -16.99 2.03
C ALA A 600 10.50 -15.48 2.26
N PHE A 601 11.64 -15.06 2.82
CA PHE A 601 11.97 -13.66 3.04
C PHE A 601 13.24 -13.26 2.30
N TYR A 602 13.15 -12.24 1.46
CA TYR A 602 14.26 -11.70 0.68
C TYR A 602 14.57 -10.28 1.15
N GLU A 603 15.68 -10.11 1.86
CA GLU A 603 16.12 -8.82 2.37
C GLU A 603 17.14 -8.20 1.41
N VAL A 604 16.83 -7.03 0.83
CA VAL A 604 17.63 -6.37 -0.20
C VAL A 604 18.53 -5.31 0.43
N THR A 605 19.85 -5.51 0.40
CA THR A 605 20.77 -4.45 0.86
C THR A 605 20.68 -3.23 -0.06
N ASN A 606 20.95 -2.03 0.46
CA ASN A 606 20.82 -0.76 -0.27
C ASN A 606 19.41 -0.50 -0.86
N GLY A 607 18.41 -1.30 -0.52
CA GLY A 607 17.01 -1.07 -0.89
C GLY A 607 16.30 -0.25 0.19
N GLN A 608 15.41 0.65 -0.21
CA GLN A 608 14.60 1.49 0.69
C GLN A 608 13.18 1.68 0.12
N HIS A 609 12.27 2.18 0.96
CA HIS A 609 10.82 2.17 0.73
C HIS A 609 10.31 2.89 -0.53
N PHE A 610 11.01 3.92 -1.01
CA PHE A 610 10.53 4.84 -2.04
C PHE A 610 11.37 4.79 -3.30
N ASP A 611 11.16 3.79 -4.16
CA ASP A 611 11.85 3.74 -5.46
C ASP A 611 11.64 5.01 -6.30
N ALA A 612 10.53 5.73 -6.10
CA ALA A 612 10.27 7.04 -6.72
C ALA A 612 11.27 8.14 -6.34
N PHE A 613 12.05 7.99 -5.26
CA PHE A 613 13.10 8.93 -4.85
C PHE A 613 14.46 8.62 -5.50
N LEU A 614 14.64 7.45 -6.09
CA LEU A 614 15.91 7.05 -6.71
C LEU A 614 16.43 8.00 -7.81
N PRO A 615 15.60 8.75 -8.57
CA PRO A 615 16.10 9.79 -9.47
C PRO A 615 16.72 11.01 -8.78
N VAL A 616 16.50 11.21 -7.48
CA VAL A 616 16.97 12.39 -6.74
C VAL A 616 18.48 12.29 -6.49
N PRO A 617 19.26 13.38 -6.66
CA PRO A 617 20.68 13.37 -6.41
C PRO A 617 21.06 12.83 -5.03
N GLY A 618 21.90 11.81 -5.01
CA GLY A 618 22.38 11.16 -3.80
C GLY A 618 21.63 9.87 -3.49
N PHE A 619 20.35 9.77 -3.84
CA PHE A 619 19.63 8.50 -3.81
C PHE A 619 20.11 7.60 -4.96
N ASP A 620 20.23 8.17 -6.15
CA ASP A 620 20.65 7.51 -7.40
C ASP A 620 21.97 6.74 -7.30
N THR A 621 22.89 7.23 -6.46
CA THR A 621 24.23 6.67 -6.24
C THR A 621 24.30 5.67 -5.07
N ARG A 622 23.31 5.65 -4.17
CA ARG A 622 23.37 4.92 -2.88
C ARG A 622 22.39 3.76 -2.79
N PHE A 623 21.22 3.90 -3.40
CA PHE A 623 20.14 2.94 -3.24
C PHE A 623 19.79 2.25 -4.56
N VAL A 624 19.16 1.08 -4.45
CA VAL A 624 18.75 0.24 -5.57
C VAL A 624 17.23 0.04 -5.57
N PRO A 625 16.60 -0.17 -6.74
CA PRO A 625 15.16 -0.35 -6.84
C PRO A 625 14.71 -1.70 -6.26
N VAL A 626 13.92 -1.66 -5.19
CA VAL A 626 13.32 -2.87 -4.59
C VAL A 626 12.22 -3.42 -5.50
N HIS A 627 11.57 -2.58 -6.29
CA HIS A 627 10.53 -2.95 -7.25
C HIS A 627 10.98 -4.05 -8.22
N TYR A 628 12.24 -4.04 -8.65
CA TYR A 628 12.81 -5.11 -9.47
C TYR A 628 12.63 -6.49 -8.83
N TYR A 629 12.95 -6.61 -7.54
CA TYR A 629 12.83 -7.86 -6.80
C TYR A 629 11.38 -8.24 -6.50
N ASN A 630 10.49 -7.27 -6.34
CA ASN A 630 9.05 -7.53 -6.22
C ASN A 630 8.49 -8.22 -7.49
N LEU A 631 8.89 -7.77 -8.68
CA LEU A 631 8.51 -8.42 -9.95
C LEU A 631 9.10 -9.83 -10.07
N GLN A 632 10.36 -10.02 -9.66
CA GLN A 632 10.98 -11.35 -9.63
C GLN A 632 10.26 -12.30 -8.65
N ALA A 633 9.85 -11.81 -7.48
CA ALA A 633 9.10 -12.59 -6.52
C ALA A 633 7.74 -13.07 -7.07
N LEU A 634 7.02 -12.20 -7.80
CA LEU A 634 5.77 -12.59 -8.48
C LEU A 634 6.03 -13.67 -9.55
N ASN A 635 7.11 -13.54 -10.32
CA ASN A 635 7.52 -14.55 -11.29
C ASN A 635 7.89 -15.90 -10.63
N LEU A 636 8.60 -15.87 -9.50
CA LEU A 636 8.93 -17.07 -8.71
C LEU A 636 7.67 -17.76 -8.18
N MET A 637 6.77 -16.98 -7.58
CA MET A 637 5.51 -17.52 -7.06
C MET A 637 4.65 -18.11 -8.18
N TRP A 638 4.56 -17.46 -9.34
CA TRP A 638 3.82 -18.00 -10.48
C TRP A 638 4.38 -19.36 -10.94
N LYS A 639 5.71 -19.47 -11.07
CA LYS A 639 6.37 -20.74 -11.41
C LYS A 639 6.14 -21.81 -10.35
N HIS A 640 6.14 -21.45 -9.07
CA HIS A 640 5.81 -22.35 -7.97
C HIS A 640 4.38 -22.88 -8.10
N LEU A 641 3.40 -21.99 -8.27
CA LEU A 641 1.98 -22.36 -8.35
C LEU A 641 1.63 -23.16 -9.61
N LYS A 642 2.23 -22.85 -10.76
CA LYS A 642 1.89 -23.50 -12.04
C LYS A 642 2.70 -24.76 -12.31
N ASN A 643 3.95 -24.80 -11.88
CA ASN A 643 4.89 -25.86 -12.26
C ASN A 643 5.50 -26.62 -11.07
N GLY A 644 5.14 -26.28 -9.83
CA GLY A 644 5.71 -26.91 -8.63
C GLY A 644 7.19 -26.57 -8.39
N ALA A 645 7.71 -25.50 -9.00
CA ALA A 645 9.10 -25.08 -8.81
C ALA A 645 9.33 -24.70 -7.33
N PRO A 646 10.43 -25.12 -6.69
CA PRO A 646 10.70 -24.71 -5.31
C PRO A 646 10.96 -23.20 -5.23
N LEU A 647 10.42 -22.56 -4.20
CA LEU A 647 10.79 -21.19 -3.89
C LEU A 647 12.24 -21.14 -3.38
N PRO A 648 13.06 -20.17 -3.83
CA PRO A 648 14.36 -19.93 -3.22
C PRO A 648 14.25 -19.74 -1.69
N PRO A 649 15.21 -20.25 -0.90
CA PRO A 649 15.19 -20.06 0.54
C PRO A 649 15.36 -18.59 0.91
N SER A 650 14.91 -18.24 2.12
CA SER A 650 15.09 -16.90 2.70
C SER A 650 16.55 -16.47 2.67
N GLN A 651 16.82 -15.24 2.24
CA GLN A 651 18.18 -14.78 1.99
C GLN A 651 18.34 -13.26 2.03
N VAL A 652 19.58 -12.83 2.26
CA VAL A 652 20.03 -11.47 2.01
C VAL A 652 20.53 -11.37 0.57
N ILE A 653 20.01 -10.40 -0.17
CA ILE A 653 20.46 -10.07 -1.52
C ILE A 653 21.43 -8.89 -1.41
N ARG A 654 22.73 -9.17 -1.60
CA ARG A 654 23.80 -8.18 -1.47
C ARG A 654 23.98 -7.38 -2.76
N THR A 655 23.15 -6.35 -2.93
CA THR A 655 23.19 -5.48 -4.10
C THR A 655 24.40 -4.55 -4.08
N VAL A 656 24.68 -3.94 -5.23
CA VAL A 656 25.79 -2.98 -5.40
C VAL A 656 25.21 -1.65 -5.86
N PRO A 657 25.33 -0.56 -5.07
CA PRO A 657 24.91 0.77 -5.49
C PRO A 657 25.61 1.20 -6.79
N ARG A 658 24.97 2.07 -7.57
CA ARG A 658 25.53 2.54 -8.85
C ARG A 658 26.78 3.39 -8.67
N GLY A 659 26.93 4.06 -7.51
CA GLY A 659 28.04 4.96 -7.24
C GLY A 659 28.11 6.15 -8.21
N GLY A 660 29.26 6.81 -8.27
CA GLY A 660 29.46 7.98 -9.13
C GLY A 660 29.02 9.30 -8.48
N THR A 661 28.67 10.28 -9.33
CA THR A 661 28.29 11.63 -8.90
C THR A 661 26.78 11.71 -8.63
N PRO A 662 26.33 12.20 -7.46
CA PRO A 662 24.92 12.46 -7.17
C PRO A 662 24.21 13.25 -8.29
N GLY A 663 23.09 12.71 -8.78
CA GLY A 663 22.30 13.29 -9.89
C GLY A 663 22.79 12.89 -11.27
N ALA A 664 23.90 12.15 -11.35
CA ALA A 664 24.51 11.66 -12.57
C ALA A 664 25.07 10.24 -12.38
N ALA A 665 24.43 9.42 -11.54
CA ALA A 665 24.79 8.02 -11.40
C ALA A 665 24.79 7.30 -12.77
N PRO A 666 25.71 6.35 -13.02
CA PRO A 666 25.68 5.51 -14.21
C PRO A 666 24.34 4.81 -14.40
N ALA A 667 24.09 4.29 -15.61
CA ALA A 667 22.90 3.49 -15.86
C ALA A 667 22.90 2.22 -14.98
N LEU A 668 21.75 1.88 -14.40
CA LEU A 668 21.56 0.62 -13.68
C LEU A 668 21.82 -0.57 -14.62
N THR A 669 22.50 -1.57 -14.10
CA THR A 669 22.80 -2.83 -14.79
C THR A 669 22.47 -4.03 -13.90
N SER A 670 22.44 -5.24 -14.46
CA SER A 670 22.28 -6.47 -13.69
C SER A 670 23.42 -6.71 -12.69
N ALA A 671 24.60 -6.11 -12.88
CA ALA A 671 25.68 -6.18 -11.90
C ALA A 671 25.33 -5.45 -10.58
N ASN A 672 24.42 -4.47 -10.63
CA ASN A 672 23.87 -3.82 -9.45
C ASN A 672 22.76 -4.64 -8.78
N LEU A 673 22.16 -5.55 -9.54
CA LEU A 673 20.95 -6.31 -9.20
C LEU A 673 21.22 -7.83 -9.22
N PRO A 674 22.02 -8.38 -8.28
CA PRO A 674 22.28 -9.80 -8.24
C PRO A 674 20.99 -10.61 -8.09
N PRO A 675 20.91 -11.82 -8.67
CA PRO A 675 19.68 -12.60 -8.67
C PRO A 675 19.31 -13.13 -7.28
N ILE A 676 18.02 -13.43 -7.09
CA ILE A 676 17.53 -14.24 -5.96
C ILE A 676 18.06 -15.67 -6.13
N SER A 677 18.95 -16.11 -5.26
CA SER A 677 19.68 -17.38 -5.42
C SER A 677 18.89 -18.57 -4.87
N ALA A 678 18.84 -19.67 -5.64
CA ALA A 678 18.34 -20.95 -5.13
C ALA A 678 19.28 -21.58 -4.07
N ALA A 679 20.54 -21.14 -4.00
CA ALA A 679 21.55 -21.59 -3.06
C ALA A 679 22.32 -20.37 -2.48
N PRO A 680 21.76 -19.67 -1.48
CA PRO A 680 22.33 -18.40 -1.00
C PRO A 680 23.61 -18.55 -0.15
N GLY A 681 23.98 -19.77 0.27
CA GLY A 681 25.20 -20.01 1.04
C GLY A 681 25.25 -19.18 2.32
N ALA A 682 26.30 -18.38 2.49
CA ALA A 682 26.47 -17.47 3.64
C ALA A 682 25.42 -16.34 3.72
N ASN A 683 24.65 -16.13 2.67
CA ASN A 683 23.56 -15.16 2.65
C ASN A 683 22.21 -15.75 3.10
N ALA A 684 22.15 -17.05 3.42
CA ALA A 684 20.93 -17.69 3.91
C ALA A 684 20.46 -17.03 5.22
N ILE A 685 19.19 -16.65 5.28
CA ILE A 685 18.53 -16.23 6.51
C ILE A 685 18.03 -17.49 7.21
N THR A 686 18.37 -17.67 8.47
CA THR A 686 17.88 -18.81 9.25
C THR A 686 16.61 -18.44 10.00
N VAL A 687 15.60 -19.32 9.94
CA VAL A 687 14.32 -19.14 10.63
C VAL A 687 13.99 -20.45 11.33
N GLY A 688 13.65 -20.39 12.62
CA GLY A 688 13.27 -21.58 13.38
C GLY A 688 13.01 -21.29 14.85
N ALA A 689 12.08 -22.03 15.46
CA ALA A 689 11.71 -21.92 16.88
C ALA A 689 11.38 -20.48 17.34
N GLY A 690 10.78 -19.67 16.45
CA GLY A 690 10.45 -18.28 16.70
C GLY A 690 11.61 -17.29 16.64
N ALA A 691 12.78 -17.73 16.19
CA ALA A 691 13.90 -16.86 15.89
C ALA A 691 14.06 -16.67 14.38
N ILE A 692 14.44 -15.45 13.98
CA ILE A 692 15.06 -15.15 12.68
C ILE A 692 16.49 -14.66 12.95
N ASP A 693 17.45 -15.13 12.18
CA ASP A 693 18.82 -14.58 12.16
C ASP A 693 19.23 -14.22 10.75
N VAL A 694 19.44 -12.92 10.54
CA VAL A 694 19.77 -12.32 9.26
C VAL A 694 21.28 -12.07 9.18
N PRO A 695 21.98 -12.61 8.16
CA PRO A 695 23.40 -12.30 7.95
C PRO A 695 23.64 -10.80 7.76
N LEU A 696 24.70 -10.28 8.40
CA LEU A 696 25.18 -8.90 8.21
C LEU A 696 25.70 -8.69 6.80
#